data_AF-A0A6P8FPN9-F1
#
_entry.id   AF-A0A6P8FPN9-F1
#
_cell.length_a   1.000
_cell.length_b   1.000
_cell.length_c   1.000
_cell.angle_alpha   90.00
_cell.angle_beta   90.00
_cell.angle_gamma   90.00
#
_symmetry.space_group_name_H-M   'P 1'
#
loop_
_entity.id
_entity.type
_entity.pdbx_description
1 polymer ?
#
loop_
_entity_poly.entity_id
_entity_poly.type
_entity_poly.pdbx_seq_one_letter_code
_entity_poly.pdbx_strand_id
1 'polypeptide(L)'
;MNLIFSNFLAYFYFGFQILHSFISPCQLHPQPCHILARIGHTVRLGALLPSRQPARVRAALNRALNGLAETGDNFLPYNLSLEVVPRESTDGDPESLFRCVCQSIVVQGVSAVLAFPQTQEEIVQVEFMSSFLEIPFISIIEHGEPLRTQNRFHLQMMTGVPPSGLAELLLSVLRRSGWQEGMAVLCQGWEDAGMLELLGPVGAPQWPGDSQWHLRASLDLSHVTQEEAEITNFLSEHLQQAEPPPASVLLFGSDPQCAASVLRSAQELGLTLPTVHWIMGYPLSPDMLHTIGLPLGLLAYGEVDRKPLEFYIRDALELVTRAVAAATVVRPDLALIQNMVNCYDKPNKHELPSSGQYLARQLISEPRQPLHQAVLKARFLSNTSFTGLTGPVSVQRNASRVVTSQRVHVWSLRRDAVGQPTWVTVGSWERGRLEVEEQGLWQGSSPRQRAESQRGREGGRWRAGMPVTGSRIRVVTLVEHPFIFTREVDEDGNCPAGQYCLDAGTNSTDMLDRYFKELSLGNRSFVPAEYSKCCYGYCIDVLEKLAEDMHFEFDLYIVGDGKYGAWKGGRWTGLVGDLLSGVADMAVSSFSINSARSRVIDFTSPFFSTSLGILVRSKDTAAPIGAFMWPLHWTMWVGIFVALHITALFLTLYEWNSPFGMTPHGRNRVKVFSYSSALNLCYAILFGRTVSSKTPKCWTGRFLMNLWAIFCLLVLSSYTANLAAVMVGEKTFEELSGIHDAKLHHPSQGFRFGTVRESSAEDYMKKSFPEMHEYMRRFNEPTTPNGVSNLKTDPPKLDAFIMDKALLDYEVSIDADCKMLTVGKPFAIEGYGIGLPQNSPLTSNISEFISRYKSDGYMDMLHDKWYKVVPCGKRVFAVTETLQMGIRHFSGLFVLLCVGVAGALLTLAGEHAFYRLVLPRIRRRQKFKYWLHTSQKIHRALNMTYEDVKKQRASTEKSCNIQRSQPPQPPPAAPRKEPSPAGTTRAAAQPSRQPRR
;
A
#
# COMPACT_ATOMS: atom_id res chain seq x y z
N MET A 1 12.56 39.07 5.43
CA MET A 1 12.62 40.04 4.30
C MET A 1 11.71 39.71 3.11
N ASN A 2 10.87 38.66 3.14
CA ASN A 2 9.93 38.34 2.04
C ASN A 2 8.43 38.56 2.36
N LEU A 3 8.09 39.11 3.53
CA LEU A 3 6.71 39.43 3.92
C LEU A 3 6.34 40.92 3.80
N ILE A 4 7.31 41.79 3.52
CA ILE A 4 7.09 43.24 3.35
C ILE A 4 6.85 43.59 1.87
N PHE A 5 7.32 42.75 0.93
CA PHE A 5 7.19 42.98 -0.51
C PHE A 5 5.78 42.67 -1.06
N SER A 6 5.03 41.76 -0.42
CA SER A 6 3.70 41.37 -0.90
C SER A 6 2.62 42.43 -0.64
N ASN A 7 2.77 43.24 0.41
CA ASN A 7 1.80 44.28 0.76
C ASN A 7 2.01 45.58 -0.02
N PHE A 8 3.19 45.80 -0.60
CA PHE A 8 3.47 47.01 -1.41
C PHE A 8 2.92 46.90 -2.85
N LEU A 9 2.85 45.69 -3.40
CA LEU A 9 2.27 45.40 -4.73
C LEU A 9 0.73 45.48 -4.77
N ALA A 10 0.07 45.20 -3.65
CA ALA A 10 -1.40 45.30 -3.55
C ALA A 10 -1.92 46.75 -3.59
N TYR A 11 -1.16 47.70 -3.04
CA TYR A 11 -1.52 49.13 -3.07
C TYR A 11 -1.29 49.79 -4.44
N PHE A 12 -0.35 49.29 -5.24
CA PHE A 12 -0.10 49.80 -6.60
C PHE A 12 -1.16 49.35 -7.60
N TYR A 13 -1.77 48.17 -7.41
CA TYR A 13 -2.85 47.66 -8.27
C TYR A 13 -4.19 48.38 -8.04
N PHE A 14 -4.48 48.79 -6.80
CA PHE A 14 -5.68 49.56 -6.48
C PHE A 14 -5.62 51.02 -6.97
N GLY A 15 -4.42 51.60 -7.09
CA GLY A 15 -4.22 52.95 -7.63
C GLY A 15 -4.40 53.05 -9.15
N PHE A 16 -4.20 51.96 -9.89
CA PHE A 16 -4.34 51.94 -11.36
C PHE A 16 -5.80 51.73 -11.82
N GLN A 17 -6.67 51.19 -10.96
CA GLN A 17 -8.11 51.05 -11.26
C GLN A 17 -8.91 52.34 -11.09
N ILE A 18 -8.40 53.34 -10.36
CA ILE A 18 -9.09 54.63 -10.12
C ILE A 18 -8.73 55.68 -11.20
N LEU A 19 -7.68 55.45 -12.00
CA LEU A 19 -7.26 56.36 -13.08
C LEU A 19 -7.84 55.99 -14.46
N HIS A 20 -8.45 54.81 -14.60
CA HIS A 20 -9.08 54.36 -15.86
C HIS A 20 -10.58 54.68 -15.96
N SER A 21 -11.17 55.26 -14.91
CA SER A 21 -12.58 55.68 -14.83
C SER A 21 -12.82 57.15 -15.25
N PHE A 22 -11.81 57.84 -15.77
CA PHE A 22 -11.90 59.22 -16.30
C PHE A 22 -11.42 59.36 -17.75
N ILE A 23 -11.80 58.41 -18.63
CA ILE A 23 -11.67 58.58 -20.08
C ILE A 23 -13.00 58.24 -20.73
N SER A 24 -13.78 59.27 -21.03
CA SER A 24 -15.00 59.19 -21.86
C SER A 24 -14.61 58.82 -23.30
N PRO A 25 -15.14 57.74 -23.90
CA PRO A 25 -15.00 57.51 -25.33
C PRO A 25 -16.15 58.22 -26.06
N CYS A 26 -16.05 59.54 -26.19
CA CYS A 26 -16.85 60.30 -27.15
C CYS A 26 -15.89 61.04 -28.07
N GLN A 27 -15.41 60.34 -29.11
CA GLN A 27 -14.94 60.92 -30.38
C GLN A 27 -14.41 59.80 -31.29
N LEU A 28 -15.24 59.37 -32.27
CA LEU A 28 -14.84 58.97 -33.64
C LEU A 28 -16.01 58.30 -34.41
N HIS A 29 -17.03 59.07 -34.80
CA HIS A 29 -17.67 59.17 -36.15
C HIS A 29 -19.00 59.95 -36.01
N PRO A 30 -19.38 60.89 -36.92
CA PRO A 30 -20.62 61.63 -36.79
C PRO A 30 -21.81 60.85 -37.38
N GLN A 31 -22.90 60.78 -36.59
CA GLN A 31 -24.31 60.50 -36.94
C GLN A 31 -24.78 59.05 -37.24
N PRO A 32 -25.63 58.51 -36.34
CA PRO A 32 -26.72 57.59 -36.70
C PRO A 32 -28.14 58.19 -36.44
N CYS A 33 -28.28 59.45 -36.03
CA CYS A 33 -29.58 60.01 -35.61
C CYS A 33 -30.69 59.96 -36.69
N HIS A 34 -30.35 60.17 -37.97
CA HIS A 34 -31.35 60.08 -39.07
C HIS A 34 -31.73 58.64 -39.43
N ILE A 35 -30.84 57.68 -39.25
CA ILE A 35 -31.10 56.26 -39.54
C ILE A 35 -31.97 55.67 -38.44
N LEU A 36 -31.67 55.99 -37.17
CA LEU A 36 -32.43 55.55 -36.00
C LEU A 36 -33.90 56.03 -36.05
N ALA A 37 -34.13 57.26 -36.53
CA ALA A 37 -35.48 57.81 -36.73
C ALA A 37 -36.28 57.07 -37.83
N ARG A 38 -35.61 56.45 -38.81
CA ARG A 38 -36.26 55.71 -39.92
C ARG A 38 -36.64 54.28 -39.54
N ILE A 39 -35.88 53.65 -38.64
CA ILE A 39 -36.08 52.25 -38.23
C ILE A 39 -36.92 52.08 -36.96
N GLY A 40 -37.23 53.16 -36.23
CA GLY A 40 -38.04 53.09 -35.02
C GLY A 40 -37.33 52.43 -33.83
N HIS A 41 -36.00 52.49 -33.79
CA HIS A 41 -35.15 51.86 -32.76
C HIS A 41 -35.27 50.33 -32.62
N THR A 42 -35.87 49.63 -33.58
CA THR A 42 -36.02 48.15 -33.53
C THR A 42 -35.26 47.46 -34.66
N VAL A 43 -34.61 46.33 -34.35
CA VAL A 43 -34.05 45.39 -35.33
C VAL A 43 -34.98 44.18 -35.39
N ARG A 44 -35.54 43.90 -36.58
CA ARG A 44 -36.49 42.81 -36.78
C ARG A 44 -35.82 41.55 -37.32
N LEU A 45 -36.11 40.40 -36.71
CA LEU A 45 -35.73 39.08 -37.21
C LEU A 45 -36.97 38.26 -37.54
N GLY A 46 -36.96 37.53 -38.65
CA GLY A 46 -38.01 36.59 -38.99
C GLY A 46 -37.80 35.25 -38.28
N ALA A 47 -38.88 34.54 -37.96
CA ALA A 47 -38.81 33.13 -37.57
C ALA A 47 -39.82 32.32 -38.37
N LEU A 48 -39.35 31.41 -39.21
CA LEU A 48 -40.13 30.49 -40.01
C LEU A 48 -40.34 29.19 -39.22
N LEU A 49 -41.53 29.02 -38.66
CA LEU A 49 -41.91 27.87 -37.84
C LEU A 49 -42.18 26.63 -38.70
N PRO A 50 -41.94 25.41 -38.18
CA PRO A 50 -42.13 24.17 -38.95
C PRO A 50 -43.61 23.95 -39.30
N SER A 51 -43.86 23.27 -40.42
CA SER A 51 -45.20 22.86 -40.85
C SER A 51 -45.84 21.87 -39.84
N ARG A 52 -45.02 20.98 -39.25
CA ARG A 52 -45.42 19.99 -38.25
C ARG A 52 -45.02 20.45 -36.83
N GLN A 53 -45.95 20.34 -35.88
CA GLN A 53 -45.76 20.71 -34.46
C GLN A 53 -45.22 22.14 -34.19
N PRO A 54 -45.77 23.20 -34.81
CA PRO A 54 -45.25 24.56 -34.66
C PRO A 54 -45.35 25.12 -33.23
N ALA A 55 -46.32 24.63 -32.44
CA ALA A 55 -46.51 25.03 -31.05
C ALA A 55 -45.27 24.77 -30.17
N ARG A 56 -44.53 23.68 -30.42
CA ARG A 56 -43.32 23.32 -29.68
C ARG A 56 -42.21 24.34 -29.90
N VAL A 57 -41.94 24.67 -31.15
CA VAL A 57 -40.91 25.65 -31.54
C VAL A 57 -41.31 27.05 -31.12
N ARG A 58 -42.59 27.43 -31.26
CA ARG A 58 -43.09 28.72 -30.78
C ARG A 58 -42.94 28.87 -29.25
N ALA A 59 -43.22 27.82 -28.49
CA ALA A 59 -43.00 27.83 -27.04
C ALA A 59 -41.51 27.94 -26.67
N ALA A 60 -40.61 27.27 -27.40
CA ALA A 60 -39.17 27.38 -27.21
C ALA A 60 -38.64 28.78 -27.58
N LEU A 61 -39.15 29.38 -28.66
CA LEU A 61 -38.82 30.73 -29.09
C LEU A 61 -39.23 31.78 -28.04
N ASN A 62 -40.47 31.69 -27.53
CA ASN A 62 -40.94 32.61 -26.49
C ASN A 62 -40.11 32.50 -25.20
N ARG A 63 -39.73 31.28 -24.80
CA ARG A 63 -38.83 31.07 -23.65
C ARG A 63 -37.44 31.68 -23.88
N ALA A 64 -36.88 31.51 -25.07
CA ALA A 64 -35.59 32.12 -25.43
C ALA A 64 -35.64 33.66 -25.40
N LEU A 65 -36.73 34.26 -25.88
CA LEU A 65 -36.92 35.72 -25.88
C LEU A 65 -37.12 36.28 -24.47
N ASN A 66 -37.94 35.63 -23.65
CA ASN A 66 -38.12 36.03 -22.24
C ASN A 66 -36.79 35.95 -21.47
N GLY A 67 -36.03 34.87 -21.69
CA GLY A 67 -34.71 34.71 -21.07
C GLY A 67 -33.68 35.75 -21.51
N LEU A 68 -33.80 36.30 -22.73
CA LEU A 68 -32.95 37.41 -23.21
C LEU A 68 -33.32 38.73 -22.50
N ALA A 69 -34.62 38.98 -22.32
CA ALA A 69 -35.14 40.16 -21.66
C ALA A 69 -34.80 40.19 -20.15
N GLU A 70 -34.83 39.04 -19.47
CA GLU A 70 -34.49 38.93 -18.04
C GLU A 70 -33.00 39.17 -17.76
N THR A 71 -32.10 38.76 -18.65
CA THR A 71 -30.65 38.95 -18.46
C THR A 71 -30.17 40.38 -18.65
N GLY A 72 -30.99 41.26 -19.27
CA GLY A 72 -30.62 42.67 -19.51
C GLY A 72 -29.50 42.89 -20.53
N ASP A 73 -29.00 41.82 -21.18
CA ASP A 73 -27.94 41.87 -22.18
C ASP A 73 -28.46 42.41 -23.52
N ASN A 74 -28.48 43.73 -23.66
CA ASN A 74 -28.68 44.38 -24.96
C ASN A 74 -27.36 44.32 -25.77
N PHE A 75 -27.18 43.25 -26.54
CA PHE A 75 -26.02 43.07 -27.42
C PHE A 75 -25.97 44.05 -28.61
N LEU A 76 -27.05 44.81 -28.85
CA LEU A 76 -27.13 45.81 -29.92
C LEU A 76 -26.72 47.20 -29.42
N PRO A 77 -25.93 47.97 -30.21
CA PRO A 77 -25.54 49.32 -29.84
C PRO A 77 -26.72 50.31 -29.97
N TYR A 78 -26.57 51.50 -29.39
CA TYR A 78 -27.55 52.62 -29.50
C TYR A 78 -28.94 52.37 -28.89
N ASN A 79 -29.04 51.46 -27.91
CA ASN A 79 -30.29 51.11 -27.22
C ASN A 79 -31.38 50.60 -28.19
N LEU A 80 -30.95 49.90 -29.25
CA LEU A 80 -31.85 49.22 -30.18
C LEU A 80 -32.46 48.00 -29.51
N SER A 81 -33.77 47.80 -29.69
CA SER A 81 -34.46 46.59 -29.23
C SER A 81 -34.55 45.54 -30.34
N LEU A 82 -34.56 44.27 -29.96
CA LEU A 82 -34.70 43.14 -30.86
C LEU A 82 -36.18 42.70 -30.90
N GLU A 83 -36.77 42.65 -32.10
CA GLU A 83 -38.13 42.15 -32.31
C GLU A 83 -38.07 40.91 -33.20
N VAL A 84 -38.65 39.79 -32.77
CA VAL A 84 -38.72 38.56 -33.58
C VAL A 84 -40.16 38.34 -34.06
N VAL A 85 -40.33 38.13 -35.37
CA VAL A 85 -41.61 37.98 -36.05
C VAL A 85 -41.81 36.51 -36.45
N PRO A 86 -42.48 35.69 -35.62
CA PRO A 86 -42.77 34.30 -35.96
C PRO A 86 -43.93 34.16 -36.94
N ARG A 87 -43.76 33.35 -37.98
CA ARG A 87 -44.78 32.99 -38.97
C ARG A 87 -44.80 31.49 -39.20
N GLU A 88 -46.01 30.96 -39.37
CA GLU A 88 -46.27 29.55 -39.66
C GLU A 88 -46.67 29.43 -41.13
N SER A 89 -46.16 28.40 -41.81
CA SER A 89 -46.65 28.02 -43.14
C SER A 89 -47.95 27.23 -43.01
N THR A 90 -48.85 27.39 -43.98
CA THR A 90 -50.12 26.64 -44.03
C THR A 90 -49.91 25.17 -44.37
N ASP A 91 -48.89 24.87 -45.18
CA ASP A 91 -48.50 23.53 -45.61
C ASP A 91 -46.98 23.49 -45.88
N GLY A 92 -46.40 22.28 -45.96
CA GLY A 92 -44.98 22.04 -46.20
C GLY A 92 -44.58 22.06 -47.69
N ASP A 93 -45.51 22.38 -48.57
CA ASP A 93 -45.23 22.52 -50.00
C ASP A 93 -44.40 23.80 -50.27
N PRO A 94 -43.56 23.77 -51.32
CA PRO A 94 -42.68 24.90 -51.63
C PRO A 94 -43.47 26.19 -51.92
N GLU A 95 -44.66 26.14 -52.53
CA GLU A 95 -45.40 27.35 -52.85
C GLU A 95 -45.87 28.08 -51.59
N SER A 96 -46.45 27.35 -50.63
CA SER A 96 -46.88 27.90 -49.34
C SER A 96 -45.73 28.49 -48.54
N LEU A 97 -44.58 27.80 -48.49
CA LEU A 97 -43.40 28.26 -47.77
C LEU A 97 -42.83 29.56 -48.35
N PHE A 98 -42.69 29.65 -49.68
CA PHE A 98 -42.26 30.87 -50.36
C PHE A 98 -43.26 32.02 -50.16
N ARG A 99 -44.57 31.75 -50.29
CA ARG A 99 -45.61 32.75 -50.08
C ARG A 99 -45.58 33.29 -48.66
N CYS A 100 -45.42 32.42 -47.65
CA CYS A 100 -45.32 32.81 -46.25
C CYS A 100 -44.11 33.73 -46.00
N VAL A 101 -42.92 33.35 -46.46
CA VAL A 101 -41.72 34.17 -46.27
C VAL A 101 -41.85 35.51 -47.00
N CYS A 102 -42.29 35.50 -48.26
CA CYS A 102 -42.37 36.70 -49.06
C CYS A 102 -43.45 37.69 -48.61
N GLN A 103 -44.64 37.22 -48.24
CA GLN A 103 -45.77 38.10 -47.88
C GLN A 103 -45.81 38.42 -46.39
N SER A 104 -45.28 37.55 -45.52
CA SER A 104 -45.46 37.67 -44.07
C SER A 104 -44.18 37.95 -43.28
N ILE A 105 -43.00 37.57 -43.80
CA ILE A 105 -41.71 37.79 -43.12
C ILE A 105 -40.94 38.94 -43.75
N VAL A 106 -40.64 38.89 -45.06
CA VAL A 106 -39.77 39.87 -45.74
C VAL A 106 -40.40 41.28 -45.77
N VAL A 107 -41.73 41.38 -45.95
CA VAL A 107 -42.47 42.67 -45.92
C VAL A 107 -42.26 43.44 -44.61
N GLN A 108 -41.91 42.76 -43.51
CA GLN A 108 -41.66 43.40 -42.22
C GLN A 108 -40.27 44.05 -42.10
N GLY A 109 -39.42 43.93 -43.13
CA GLY A 109 -38.08 44.53 -43.17
C GLY A 109 -37.08 43.83 -42.26
N VAL A 110 -37.06 42.48 -42.28
CA VAL A 110 -36.19 41.66 -41.41
C VAL A 110 -34.72 41.69 -41.83
N SER A 111 -33.82 41.60 -40.86
CA SER A 111 -32.36 41.56 -41.09
C SER A 111 -31.80 40.13 -41.26
N ALA A 112 -32.42 39.14 -40.63
CA ALA A 112 -32.13 37.72 -40.78
C ALA A 112 -33.39 36.89 -40.47
N VAL A 113 -33.39 35.61 -40.85
CA VAL A 113 -34.50 34.67 -40.60
C VAL A 113 -33.99 33.43 -39.89
N LEU A 114 -34.64 33.03 -38.80
CA LEU A 114 -34.46 31.71 -38.19
C LEU A 114 -35.42 30.73 -38.85
N ALA A 115 -34.92 29.60 -39.33
CA ALA A 115 -35.74 28.54 -39.92
C ALA A 115 -35.60 27.23 -39.14
N PHE A 116 -36.68 26.45 -39.07
CA PHE A 116 -36.73 25.18 -38.35
C PHE A 116 -37.19 24.04 -39.27
N PRO A 117 -36.41 23.68 -40.30
CA PRO A 117 -36.80 22.64 -41.25
C PRO A 117 -36.85 21.27 -40.56
N GLN A 118 -37.83 20.44 -40.93
CA GLN A 118 -38.03 19.09 -40.40
C GLN A 118 -37.60 17.99 -41.39
N THR A 119 -37.58 18.29 -42.68
CA THR A 119 -37.21 17.34 -43.74
C THR A 119 -36.06 17.88 -44.59
N GLN A 120 -35.36 16.98 -45.29
CA GLN A 120 -34.28 17.37 -46.21
C GLN A 120 -34.80 18.27 -47.34
N GLU A 121 -36.04 18.05 -47.78
CA GLU A 121 -36.70 18.88 -48.79
C GLU A 121 -36.89 20.31 -48.30
N GLU A 122 -37.36 20.50 -47.07
CA GLU A 122 -37.49 21.82 -46.45
C GLU A 122 -36.13 22.53 -46.30
N ILE A 123 -35.05 21.80 -45.98
CA ILE A 123 -33.68 22.37 -45.91
C ILE A 123 -33.25 22.93 -47.29
N VAL A 124 -33.51 22.19 -48.37
CA VAL A 124 -33.17 22.62 -49.75
C VAL A 124 -34.03 23.81 -50.19
N GLN A 125 -35.30 23.86 -49.78
CA GLN A 125 -36.16 25.01 -50.06
C GLN A 125 -35.64 26.27 -49.35
N VAL A 126 -35.29 26.18 -48.06
CA VAL A 126 -34.69 27.29 -47.30
C VAL A 126 -33.37 27.75 -47.91
N GLU A 127 -32.53 26.82 -48.37
CA GLU A 127 -31.30 27.12 -49.10
C GLU A 127 -31.58 28.00 -50.33
N PHE A 128 -32.54 27.61 -51.19
CA PHE A 128 -32.91 28.40 -52.36
C PHE A 128 -33.45 29.78 -51.97
N MET A 129 -34.34 29.84 -50.97
CA MET A 129 -34.96 31.09 -50.52
C MET A 129 -33.94 32.08 -50.01
N SER A 130 -32.99 31.63 -49.18
CA SER A 130 -31.92 32.47 -48.65
C SER A 130 -31.02 33.03 -49.75
N SER A 131 -30.72 32.23 -50.77
CA SER A 131 -29.91 32.67 -51.91
C SER A 131 -30.66 33.61 -52.85
N PHE A 132 -31.98 33.43 -53.02
CA PHE A 132 -32.80 34.29 -53.86
C PHE A 132 -33.08 35.65 -53.22
N LEU A 133 -33.38 35.66 -51.91
CA LEU A 133 -33.69 36.87 -51.15
C LEU A 133 -32.44 37.61 -50.70
N GLU A 134 -31.28 36.95 -50.72
CA GLU A 134 -30.00 37.47 -50.21
C GLU A 134 -30.09 37.96 -48.75
N ILE A 135 -30.97 37.30 -47.99
CA ILE A 135 -31.15 37.48 -46.55
C ILE A 135 -30.51 36.27 -45.86
N PRO A 136 -29.74 36.47 -44.77
CA PRO A 136 -29.17 35.35 -44.02
C PRO A 136 -30.26 34.57 -43.29
N PHE A 137 -30.35 33.27 -43.57
CA PHE A 137 -31.16 32.27 -42.88
C PHE A 137 -30.26 31.45 -41.97
N ILE A 138 -30.67 31.26 -40.72
CA ILE A 138 -30.05 30.30 -39.80
C ILE A 138 -31.04 29.17 -39.58
N SER A 139 -30.75 28.02 -40.17
CA SER A 139 -31.55 26.81 -40.02
C SER A 139 -31.09 26.02 -38.79
N ILE A 140 -31.99 25.85 -37.82
CA ILE A 140 -31.75 25.00 -36.65
C ILE A 140 -32.29 23.62 -36.96
N ILE A 141 -31.40 22.66 -37.16
CA ILE A 141 -31.71 21.31 -37.62
C ILE A 141 -31.70 20.35 -36.43
N GLU A 142 -32.83 19.69 -36.20
CA GLU A 142 -33.00 18.72 -35.12
C GLU A 142 -32.67 17.29 -35.51
N HIS A 143 -33.00 16.89 -36.74
CA HIS A 143 -32.82 15.55 -37.27
C HIS A 143 -32.33 15.62 -38.72
N GLY A 144 -31.55 14.61 -39.14
CA GLY A 144 -31.06 14.49 -40.52
C GLY A 144 -29.66 15.06 -40.76
N GLU A 145 -29.23 15.00 -42.03
CA GLU A 145 -27.90 15.42 -42.47
C GLU A 145 -27.88 16.88 -42.95
N PRO A 146 -26.96 17.72 -42.44
CA PRO A 146 -26.81 19.08 -42.93
C PRO A 146 -26.34 19.10 -44.39
N LEU A 147 -27.01 19.92 -45.21
CA LEU A 147 -26.67 20.12 -46.62
C LEU A 147 -25.22 20.60 -46.77
N ARG A 148 -24.44 19.94 -47.63
CA ARG A 148 -23.10 20.39 -48.01
C ARG A 148 -23.22 21.54 -49.02
N THR A 149 -23.20 22.77 -48.52
CA THR A 149 -23.30 23.99 -49.35
C THR A 149 -22.20 25.00 -49.03
N GLN A 150 -21.93 25.87 -49.99
CA GLN A 150 -21.09 27.07 -49.82
C GLN A 150 -21.94 28.35 -49.83
N ASN A 151 -23.26 28.23 -49.77
CA ASN A 151 -24.16 29.38 -49.72
C ASN A 151 -23.91 30.19 -48.45
N ARG A 152 -23.55 31.46 -48.63
CA ARG A 152 -23.20 32.38 -47.53
C ARG A 152 -24.43 32.91 -46.80
N PHE A 153 -25.60 32.78 -47.40
CA PHE A 153 -26.87 33.22 -46.84
C PHE A 153 -27.60 32.12 -46.09
N HIS A 154 -27.13 30.87 -46.09
CA HIS A 154 -27.75 29.79 -45.33
C HIS A 154 -26.74 29.19 -44.35
N LEU A 155 -26.90 29.54 -43.09
CA LEU A 155 -26.12 28.96 -41.99
C LEU A 155 -26.91 27.82 -41.37
N GLN A 156 -26.27 26.66 -41.19
CA GLN A 156 -26.91 25.47 -40.62
C GLN A 156 -26.35 25.18 -39.23
N MET A 157 -27.21 25.15 -38.22
CA MET A 157 -26.88 24.87 -36.81
C MET A 157 -27.51 23.54 -36.40
N MET A 158 -26.67 22.57 -36.06
CA MET A 158 -27.13 21.25 -35.63
C MET A 158 -27.36 21.22 -34.12
N THR A 159 -28.49 20.66 -33.69
CA THR A 159 -28.80 20.50 -32.24
C THR A 159 -28.24 19.22 -31.61
N GLY A 160 -27.64 18.34 -32.42
CA GLY A 160 -26.98 17.10 -32.02
C GLY A 160 -26.00 16.63 -33.09
N VAL A 161 -25.35 15.49 -32.86
CA VAL A 161 -24.36 14.94 -33.80
C VAL A 161 -25.07 14.34 -35.02
N PRO A 162 -24.77 14.78 -36.26
CA PRO A 162 -25.38 14.21 -37.46
C PRO A 162 -24.93 12.76 -37.68
N PRO A 163 -25.68 11.93 -38.44
CA PRO A 163 -25.33 10.54 -38.75
C PRO A 163 -23.89 10.33 -39.26
N SER A 164 -23.37 11.26 -40.07
CA SER A 164 -22.00 11.28 -40.57
C SER A 164 -20.97 11.52 -39.46
N GLY A 165 -21.27 12.38 -38.49
CA GLY A 165 -20.45 12.56 -37.29
C GLY A 165 -20.48 11.34 -36.39
N LEU A 166 -21.63 10.65 -36.29
CA LEU A 166 -21.74 9.38 -35.55
C LEU A 166 -20.95 8.26 -36.23
N ALA A 167 -20.95 8.19 -37.56
CA ALA A 167 -20.12 7.26 -38.31
C ALA A 167 -18.62 7.55 -38.11
N GLU A 168 -18.20 8.81 -38.11
CA GLU A 168 -16.82 9.21 -37.78
C GLU A 168 -16.42 8.83 -36.34
N LEU A 169 -17.33 9.01 -35.38
CA LEU A 169 -17.14 8.57 -34.00
C LEU A 169 -16.95 7.04 -33.94
N LEU A 170 -17.85 6.27 -34.53
CA LEU A 170 -17.77 4.80 -34.59
C LEU A 170 -16.46 4.34 -35.23
N LEU A 171 -16.08 4.91 -36.38
CA LEU A 171 -14.81 4.61 -37.03
C LEU A 171 -13.62 4.97 -36.14
N SER A 172 -13.67 6.08 -35.41
CA SER A 172 -12.62 6.48 -34.46
C SER A 172 -12.48 5.46 -33.33
N VAL A 173 -13.61 4.94 -32.82
CA VAL A 173 -13.65 3.89 -31.79
C VAL A 173 -13.06 2.59 -32.35
N LEU A 174 -13.56 2.12 -33.50
CA LEU A 174 -13.13 0.86 -34.14
C LEU A 174 -11.64 0.87 -34.54
N ARG A 175 -11.14 1.99 -35.06
CA ARG A 175 -9.72 2.14 -35.41
C ARG A 175 -8.83 2.13 -34.17
N ARG A 176 -9.26 2.81 -33.12
CA ARG A 176 -8.48 2.91 -31.88
C ARG A 176 -8.40 1.59 -31.14
N SER A 177 -9.43 0.75 -31.23
CA SER A 177 -9.45 -0.60 -30.68
C SER A 177 -8.68 -1.63 -31.52
N GLY A 178 -8.29 -1.30 -32.76
CA GLY A 178 -7.51 -2.19 -33.62
C GLY A 178 -8.34 -3.27 -34.33
N TRP A 179 -9.67 -3.23 -34.23
CA TRP A 179 -10.54 -4.14 -34.98
C TRP A 179 -10.54 -3.74 -36.45
N GLN A 180 -10.16 -4.67 -37.33
CA GLN A 180 -10.10 -4.44 -38.78
C GLN A 180 -11.37 -4.90 -39.50
N GLU A 181 -12.16 -5.76 -38.88
CA GLU A 181 -13.37 -6.35 -39.44
C GLU A 181 -14.46 -6.51 -38.36
N GLY A 182 -15.73 -6.41 -38.75
CA GLY A 182 -16.86 -6.64 -37.86
C GLY A 182 -18.15 -6.98 -38.59
N MET A 183 -19.18 -7.39 -37.84
CA MET A 183 -20.54 -7.60 -38.35
C MET A 183 -21.49 -6.55 -37.78
N ALA A 184 -22.60 -6.31 -38.46
CA ALA A 184 -23.67 -5.44 -37.98
C ALA A 184 -24.97 -6.23 -37.79
N VAL A 185 -25.70 -6.00 -36.70
CA VAL A 185 -27.03 -6.55 -36.43
C VAL A 185 -28.03 -5.40 -36.42
N LEU A 186 -29.10 -5.51 -37.20
CA LEU A 186 -30.09 -4.46 -37.40
C LEU A 186 -31.42 -4.88 -36.77
N CYS A 187 -31.94 -4.08 -35.85
CA CYS A 187 -33.27 -4.25 -35.26
C CYS A 187 -34.38 -3.65 -36.15
N GLN A 188 -35.60 -4.15 -35.99
CA GLN A 188 -36.79 -3.70 -36.73
C GLN A 188 -37.01 -2.18 -36.57
N GLY A 189 -37.28 -1.49 -37.69
CA GLY A 189 -37.50 -0.04 -37.74
C GLY A 189 -36.24 0.79 -38.04
N TRP A 190 -35.09 0.15 -38.27
CA TRP A 190 -33.87 0.79 -38.74
C TRP A 190 -33.84 0.88 -40.27
N GLU A 191 -34.54 1.86 -40.86
CA GLU A 191 -34.60 2.06 -42.33
C GLU A 191 -33.51 3.01 -42.88
N ASP A 192 -32.67 3.60 -42.02
CA ASP A 192 -31.59 4.49 -42.43
C ASP A 192 -30.38 3.71 -42.97
N ALA A 193 -30.51 3.22 -44.21
CA ALA A 193 -29.44 2.58 -44.98
C ALA A 193 -28.16 3.45 -45.08
N GLY A 194 -28.28 4.77 -44.90
CA GLY A 194 -27.18 5.73 -45.05
C GLY A 194 -26.05 5.59 -44.04
N MET A 195 -26.29 5.19 -42.79
CA MET A 195 -25.20 5.10 -41.78
C MET A 195 -24.29 3.90 -42.02
N LEU A 196 -24.84 2.76 -42.43
CA LEU A 196 -24.06 1.57 -42.82
C LEU A 196 -23.30 1.80 -44.12
N GLU A 197 -23.88 2.53 -45.08
CA GLU A 197 -23.18 2.98 -46.29
C GLU A 197 -22.01 3.91 -45.97
N LEU A 198 -22.15 4.79 -44.98
CA LEU A 198 -21.08 5.69 -44.50
C LEU A 198 -19.93 4.96 -43.79
N LEU A 199 -20.20 3.78 -43.23
CA LEU A 199 -19.17 2.89 -42.66
C LEU A 199 -18.53 1.99 -43.74
N GLY A 200 -19.13 1.90 -44.93
CA GLY A 200 -18.65 1.15 -46.09
C GLY A 200 -17.53 1.84 -46.88
N PRO A 201 -16.97 1.18 -47.91
CA PRO A 201 -15.77 1.63 -48.61
C PRO A 201 -16.07 2.72 -49.64
N VAL A 202 -16.53 3.91 -49.22
CA VAL A 202 -16.66 5.06 -50.14
C VAL A 202 -16.29 6.38 -49.44
N GLY A 203 -15.08 6.87 -49.73
CA GLY A 203 -14.87 8.33 -49.87
C GLY A 203 -14.28 9.14 -48.71
N ALA A 204 -13.61 8.55 -47.71
CA ALA A 204 -12.75 9.33 -46.82
C ALA A 204 -11.43 9.69 -47.53
N PRO A 205 -10.90 10.93 -47.38
CA PRO A 205 -9.67 11.35 -48.06
C PRO A 205 -8.49 10.46 -47.66
N GLN A 206 -7.80 9.95 -48.68
CA GLN A 206 -6.62 9.09 -48.56
C GLN A 206 -5.52 9.77 -47.75
N TRP A 207 -5.29 9.29 -46.52
CA TRP A 207 -4.02 9.49 -45.81
C TRP A 207 -3.20 8.21 -45.94
N PRO A 208 -1.93 8.27 -46.40
CA PRO A 208 -1.15 7.08 -46.67
C PRO A 208 -0.75 6.40 -45.34
N GLY A 209 -1.28 5.21 -45.10
CA GLY A 209 -0.91 4.34 -43.97
C GLY A 209 -2.04 3.85 -43.05
N ASP A 210 -3.31 4.21 -43.33
CA ASP A 210 -4.43 3.98 -42.40
C ASP A 210 -5.15 2.65 -42.67
N SER A 211 -5.22 1.79 -41.64
CA SER A 211 -5.99 0.54 -41.65
C SER A 211 -7.50 0.81 -41.76
N GLN A 212 -8.14 0.26 -42.80
CA GLN A 212 -9.56 0.47 -43.09
C GLN A 212 -10.40 -0.63 -42.41
N TRP A 213 -11.46 -0.23 -41.70
CA TRP A 213 -12.41 -1.19 -41.10
C TRP A 213 -13.34 -1.76 -42.19
N HIS A 214 -13.58 -3.08 -42.16
CA HIS A 214 -14.38 -3.80 -43.15
C HIS A 214 -15.64 -4.45 -42.53
N LEU A 215 -16.82 -4.11 -43.05
CA LEU A 215 -18.06 -4.79 -42.70
C LEU A 215 -18.13 -6.16 -43.39
N ARG A 216 -18.13 -7.24 -42.61
CA ARG A 216 -18.13 -8.62 -43.12
C ARG A 216 -19.52 -9.10 -43.54
N ALA A 217 -20.53 -8.79 -42.75
CA ALA A 217 -21.93 -9.09 -43.01
C ALA A 217 -22.84 -8.19 -42.17
N SER A 218 -24.02 -7.89 -42.69
CA SER A 218 -25.14 -7.27 -41.95
C SER A 218 -26.25 -8.31 -41.76
N LEU A 219 -26.68 -8.50 -40.52
CA LEU A 219 -27.75 -9.40 -40.12
C LEU A 219 -28.99 -8.55 -39.82
N ASP A 220 -30.03 -8.70 -40.64
CA ASP A 220 -31.28 -7.96 -40.48
C ASP A 220 -32.31 -8.80 -39.71
N LEU A 221 -32.76 -8.30 -38.56
CA LEU A 221 -33.78 -8.91 -37.71
C LEU A 221 -35.20 -8.43 -38.06
N SER A 222 -35.38 -7.60 -39.09
CA SER A 222 -36.69 -7.09 -39.52
C SER A 222 -37.72 -8.18 -39.84
N HIS A 223 -37.26 -9.38 -40.22
CA HIS A 223 -38.10 -10.54 -40.57
C HIS A 223 -38.35 -11.51 -39.39
N VAL A 224 -37.72 -11.31 -38.24
CA VAL A 224 -37.80 -12.21 -37.08
C VAL A 224 -38.76 -11.63 -36.05
N THR A 225 -39.60 -12.46 -35.41
CA THR A 225 -40.50 -11.97 -34.36
C THR A 225 -39.69 -11.63 -33.09
N GLN A 226 -40.20 -10.74 -32.24
CA GLN A 226 -39.50 -10.31 -31.00
C GLN A 226 -39.37 -11.42 -29.93
N GLU A 227 -39.70 -12.67 -30.24
CA GLU A 227 -39.51 -13.80 -29.33
C GLU A 227 -38.02 -14.19 -29.22
N GLU A 228 -37.52 -14.25 -27.98
CA GLU A 228 -36.10 -14.50 -27.69
C GLU A 228 -35.58 -15.81 -28.30
N ALA A 229 -36.41 -16.85 -28.37
CA ALA A 229 -36.02 -18.16 -28.91
C ALA A 229 -35.70 -18.11 -30.42
N GLU A 230 -36.44 -17.31 -31.19
CA GLU A 230 -36.20 -17.15 -32.63
C GLU A 230 -34.95 -16.32 -32.88
N ILE A 231 -34.72 -15.27 -32.09
CA ILE A 231 -33.51 -14.45 -32.14
C ILE A 231 -32.27 -15.29 -31.79
N THR A 232 -32.35 -16.12 -30.75
CA THR A 232 -31.25 -17.01 -30.35
C THR A 232 -30.91 -18.00 -31.48
N ASN A 233 -31.91 -18.61 -32.13
CA ASN A 233 -31.68 -19.50 -33.26
C ASN A 233 -31.03 -18.76 -34.45
N PHE A 234 -31.55 -17.58 -34.81
CA PHE A 234 -31.04 -16.78 -35.92
C PHE A 234 -29.58 -16.34 -35.69
N LEU A 235 -29.25 -15.89 -34.47
CA LEU A 235 -27.88 -15.53 -34.09
C LEU A 235 -26.95 -16.76 -34.11
N SER A 236 -27.41 -17.92 -33.63
CA SER A 236 -26.61 -19.14 -33.65
C SER A 236 -26.25 -19.58 -35.07
N GLU A 237 -27.21 -19.49 -36.01
CA GLU A 237 -27.02 -19.86 -37.42
C GLU A 237 -25.97 -18.96 -38.10
N HIS A 238 -26.01 -17.66 -37.85
CA HIS A 238 -25.17 -16.70 -38.58
C HIS A 238 -23.83 -16.38 -37.90
N LEU A 239 -23.75 -16.38 -36.56
CA LEU A 239 -22.54 -16.00 -35.82
C LEU A 239 -21.68 -17.20 -35.40
N GLN A 240 -22.24 -18.38 -35.11
CA GLN A 240 -21.43 -19.56 -34.77
C GLN A 240 -20.91 -20.30 -36.02
N GLN A 241 -21.62 -20.27 -37.15
CA GLN A 241 -21.15 -20.90 -38.40
C GLN A 241 -20.07 -20.08 -39.13
N ALA A 242 -19.93 -18.80 -38.80
CA ALA A 242 -18.90 -17.92 -39.36
C ALA A 242 -17.54 -18.16 -38.67
N GLU A 243 -16.78 -19.18 -39.09
CA GLU A 243 -15.38 -19.33 -38.66
C GLU A 243 -14.42 -18.49 -39.54
N PRO A 244 -13.51 -17.67 -38.97
CA PRO A 244 -13.38 -17.31 -37.55
C PRO A 244 -14.47 -16.30 -37.10
N PRO A 245 -14.91 -16.30 -35.83
CA PRO A 245 -15.94 -15.38 -35.35
C PRO A 245 -15.48 -13.91 -35.42
N PRO A 246 -16.41 -12.95 -35.70
CA PRO A 246 -16.07 -11.53 -35.85
C PRO A 246 -15.52 -10.96 -34.53
N ALA A 247 -14.48 -10.11 -34.62
CA ALA A 247 -13.88 -9.48 -33.44
C ALA A 247 -14.83 -8.48 -32.75
N SER A 248 -15.66 -7.80 -33.55
CA SER A 248 -16.59 -6.77 -33.12
C SER A 248 -17.93 -6.92 -33.83
N VAL A 249 -19.02 -6.77 -33.09
CA VAL A 249 -20.40 -6.73 -33.61
C VAL A 249 -21.05 -5.40 -33.24
N LEU A 250 -21.53 -4.69 -34.26
CA LEU A 250 -22.28 -3.45 -34.13
C LEU A 250 -23.78 -3.76 -34.04
N LEU A 251 -24.46 -3.24 -33.03
CA LEU A 251 -25.90 -3.41 -32.85
C LEU A 251 -26.62 -2.09 -33.15
N PHE A 252 -27.37 -2.03 -34.25
CA PHE A 252 -28.19 -0.89 -34.62
C PHE A 252 -29.64 -1.14 -34.24
N GLY A 253 -30.21 -0.25 -33.42
CA GLY A 253 -31.60 -0.32 -33.01
C GLY A 253 -31.99 0.90 -32.17
N SER A 254 -33.08 1.57 -32.54
CA SER A 254 -33.65 2.66 -31.74
C SER A 254 -34.52 2.14 -30.60
N ASP A 255 -35.03 0.91 -30.71
CA ASP A 255 -35.81 0.25 -29.69
C ASP A 255 -34.90 -0.45 -28.66
N PRO A 256 -34.90 -0.03 -27.38
CA PRO A 256 -34.11 -0.68 -26.35
C PRO A 256 -34.55 -2.11 -26.07
N GLN A 257 -35.82 -2.48 -26.34
CA GLN A 257 -36.33 -3.83 -26.08
C GLN A 257 -35.70 -4.83 -27.04
N CYS A 258 -35.69 -4.53 -28.35
CA CYS A 258 -34.97 -5.34 -29.33
C CYS A 258 -33.48 -5.48 -28.98
N ALA A 259 -32.81 -4.37 -28.63
CA ALA A 259 -31.39 -4.41 -28.29
C ALA A 259 -31.10 -5.29 -27.06
N ALA A 260 -31.93 -5.20 -26.02
CA ALA A 260 -31.80 -6.02 -24.82
C ALA A 260 -32.03 -7.51 -25.11
N SER A 261 -33.03 -7.86 -25.94
CA SER A 261 -33.29 -9.25 -26.33
C SER A 261 -32.13 -9.85 -27.11
N VAL A 262 -31.58 -9.12 -28.09
CA VAL A 262 -30.41 -9.57 -28.87
C VAL A 262 -29.19 -9.81 -27.97
N LEU A 263 -28.91 -8.90 -27.04
CA LEU A 263 -27.78 -9.00 -26.13
C LEU A 263 -27.94 -10.13 -25.10
N ARG A 264 -29.16 -10.39 -24.64
CA ARG A 264 -29.49 -11.54 -23.77
C ARG A 264 -29.29 -12.87 -24.50
N SER A 265 -29.83 -12.99 -25.71
CA SER A 265 -29.62 -14.16 -26.58
C SER A 265 -28.13 -14.37 -26.89
N ALA A 266 -27.37 -13.29 -27.14
CA ALA A 266 -25.92 -13.38 -27.36
C ALA A 266 -25.16 -13.87 -26.12
N GLN A 267 -25.58 -13.47 -24.92
CA GLN A 267 -25.01 -13.94 -23.66
C GLN A 267 -25.29 -15.43 -23.43
N GLU A 268 -26.50 -15.90 -23.72
CA GLU A 268 -26.87 -17.33 -23.64
C GLU A 268 -26.03 -18.19 -24.60
N LEU A 269 -25.71 -17.66 -25.78
CA LEU A 269 -24.88 -18.33 -26.79
C LEU A 269 -23.35 -18.24 -26.53
N GLY A 270 -22.92 -17.55 -25.46
CA GLY A 270 -21.50 -17.34 -25.17
C GLY A 270 -20.78 -16.42 -26.19
N LEU A 271 -21.53 -15.63 -26.95
CA LEU A 271 -21.02 -14.66 -27.94
C LEU A 271 -20.68 -13.31 -27.27
N THR A 272 -20.10 -13.34 -26.07
CA THR A 272 -19.73 -12.15 -25.29
C THR A 272 -18.23 -12.19 -24.98
N LEU A 273 -17.69 -11.23 -24.22
CA LEU A 273 -16.27 -11.25 -23.88
C LEU A 273 -15.81 -12.61 -23.32
N PRO A 274 -14.69 -13.19 -23.80
CA PRO A 274 -13.66 -12.59 -24.67
C PRO A 274 -13.82 -12.84 -26.19
N THR A 275 -14.90 -13.50 -26.64
CA THR A 275 -15.03 -13.96 -28.03
C THR A 275 -15.43 -12.85 -28.99
N VAL A 276 -16.36 -11.99 -28.58
CA VAL A 276 -16.93 -10.92 -29.40
C VAL A 276 -17.13 -9.65 -28.57
N HIS A 277 -16.70 -8.51 -29.09
CA HIS A 277 -17.03 -7.20 -28.54
C HIS A 277 -18.34 -6.66 -29.12
N TRP A 278 -19.32 -6.37 -28.26
CA TRP A 278 -20.56 -5.71 -28.65
C TRP A 278 -20.45 -4.20 -28.50
N ILE A 279 -20.90 -3.48 -29.54
CA ILE A 279 -20.87 -2.03 -29.61
C ILE A 279 -22.23 -1.56 -30.09
N MET A 280 -22.83 -0.61 -29.37
CA MET A 280 -24.05 0.05 -29.83
C MET A 280 -23.74 0.91 -31.05
N GLY A 281 -24.44 0.69 -32.17
CA GLY A 281 -24.29 1.45 -33.41
C GLY A 281 -25.05 2.78 -33.44
N TYR A 282 -25.87 3.07 -32.43
CA TYR A 282 -26.59 4.33 -32.31
C TYR A 282 -26.62 4.82 -30.86
N PRO A 283 -26.54 6.14 -30.60
CA PRO A 283 -26.52 6.64 -29.24
C PRO A 283 -27.91 6.53 -28.60
N LEU A 284 -27.94 5.97 -27.40
CA LEU A 284 -29.13 5.95 -26.54
C LEU A 284 -28.94 6.92 -25.38
N SER A 285 -30.06 7.43 -24.84
CA SER A 285 -29.98 8.26 -23.65
C SER A 285 -29.48 7.45 -22.44
N PRO A 286 -28.83 8.08 -21.45
CA PRO A 286 -28.36 7.40 -20.25
C PRO A 286 -29.44 6.56 -19.57
N ASP A 287 -30.67 7.10 -19.47
CA ASP A 287 -31.82 6.41 -18.86
C ASP A 287 -32.19 5.11 -19.60
N MET A 288 -32.04 5.09 -20.92
CA MET A 288 -32.32 3.92 -21.76
C MET A 288 -31.18 2.90 -21.73
N LEU A 289 -29.94 3.34 -21.53
CA LEU A 289 -28.80 2.43 -21.34
C LEU A 289 -28.90 1.64 -20.03
N HIS A 290 -29.56 2.19 -19.01
CA HIS A 290 -29.83 1.47 -17.77
C HIS A 290 -30.82 0.31 -17.93
N THR A 291 -31.69 0.32 -18.95
CA THR A 291 -32.68 -0.76 -19.16
C THR A 291 -32.13 -1.94 -19.96
N ILE A 292 -31.06 -1.74 -20.74
CA ILE A 292 -30.46 -2.77 -21.60
C ILE A 292 -29.67 -3.81 -20.80
N GLY A 293 -28.93 -3.37 -19.78
CA GLY A 293 -28.27 -4.18 -18.75
C GLY A 293 -27.78 -5.58 -19.16
N LEU A 294 -26.47 -5.69 -19.44
CA LEU A 294 -25.67 -6.85 -19.93
C LEU A 294 -25.47 -6.84 -21.47
N PRO A 295 -24.37 -7.41 -22.01
CA PRO A 295 -23.24 -8.06 -21.34
C PRO A 295 -22.15 -7.08 -20.87
N LEU A 296 -21.30 -7.53 -19.94
CA LEU A 296 -20.15 -6.76 -19.48
C LEU A 296 -19.20 -6.46 -20.65
N GLY A 297 -18.64 -5.26 -20.66
CA GLY A 297 -17.78 -4.77 -21.75
C GLY A 297 -18.54 -4.28 -22.99
N LEU A 298 -19.88 -4.25 -22.96
CA LEU A 298 -20.67 -3.53 -23.96
C LEU A 298 -20.22 -2.07 -24.03
N LEU A 299 -19.87 -1.63 -25.23
CA LEU A 299 -19.53 -0.24 -25.51
C LEU A 299 -20.78 0.50 -26.00
N ALA A 300 -21.13 1.58 -25.33
CA ALA A 300 -22.17 2.50 -25.75
C ALA A 300 -21.61 3.91 -25.82
N TYR A 301 -22.28 4.80 -26.54
CA TYR A 301 -21.94 6.21 -26.53
C TYR A 301 -23.22 7.02 -26.52
N GLY A 302 -23.12 8.23 -25.98
CA GLY A 302 -24.25 9.15 -25.91
C GLY A 302 -23.80 10.57 -25.70
N GLU A 303 -24.61 11.50 -26.20
CA GLU A 303 -24.41 12.93 -25.97
C GLU A 303 -24.70 13.25 -24.51
N VAL A 304 -23.73 13.89 -23.85
CA VAL A 304 -23.88 14.33 -22.45
C VAL A 304 -24.31 15.79 -22.45
N ASP A 305 -25.23 16.12 -21.55
CA ASP A 305 -25.75 17.49 -21.39
C ASP A 305 -26.42 18.08 -22.64
N ARG A 306 -27.17 17.26 -23.40
CA ARG A 306 -27.95 17.76 -24.54
C ARG A 306 -28.82 18.94 -24.11
N LYS A 307 -28.54 20.11 -24.67
CA LYS A 307 -29.25 21.35 -24.31
C LYS A 307 -30.64 21.39 -24.95
N PRO A 308 -31.64 21.99 -24.28
CA PRO A 308 -32.95 22.19 -24.87
C PRO A 308 -32.88 23.12 -26.09
N LEU A 309 -33.83 22.97 -27.02
CA LEU A 309 -33.92 23.77 -28.25
C LEU A 309 -33.86 25.30 -27.99
N GLU A 310 -34.40 25.76 -26.87
CA GLU A 310 -34.40 27.18 -26.51
C GLU A 310 -32.98 27.79 -26.37
N PHE A 311 -31.98 26.98 -25.99
CA PHE A 311 -30.59 27.44 -25.87
C PHE A 311 -29.97 27.64 -27.25
N TYR A 312 -30.24 26.74 -28.19
CA TYR A 312 -29.82 26.87 -29.59
C TYR A 312 -30.45 28.10 -30.26
N ILE A 313 -31.74 28.36 -29.98
CA ILE A 313 -32.44 29.56 -30.46
C ILE A 313 -31.77 30.83 -29.90
N ARG A 314 -31.47 30.87 -28.60
CA ARG A 314 -30.82 32.02 -27.96
C ARG A 314 -29.43 32.28 -28.52
N ASP A 315 -28.63 31.24 -28.71
CA ASP A 315 -27.30 31.36 -29.32
C ASP A 315 -27.39 31.79 -30.80
N ALA A 316 -28.38 31.32 -31.56
CA ALA A 316 -28.61 31.80 -32.93
C ALA A 316 -29.00 33.29 -32.96
N LEU A 317 -29.84 33.74 -32.03
CA LEU A 317 -30.19 35.15 -31.88
C LEU A 317 -28.96 35.99 -31.50
N GLU A 318 -28.13 35.51 -30.57
CA GLU A 318 -26.90 36.17 -30.14
C GLU A 318 -25.86 36.26 -31.28
N LEU A 319 -25.75 35.22 -32.11
CA LEU A 319 -24.90 35.21 -33.29
C LEU A 319 -25.28 36.34 -34.26
N VAL A 320 -26.58 36.51 -34.53
CA VAL A 320 -27.09 37.57 -35.41
C VAL A 320 -26.93 38.94 -34.78
N THR A 321 -27.29 39.11 -33.50
CA THR A 321 -27.22 40.42 -32.84
C THR A 321 -25.77 40.90 -32.71
N ARG A 322 -24.82 40.02 -32.39
CA ARG A 322 -23.37 40.34 -32.38
C ARG A 322 -22.86 40.69 -33.77
N ALA A 323 -23.30 39.98 -34.81
CA ALA A 323 -22.93 40.31 -36.19
C ALA A 323 -23.47 41.68 -36.62
N VAL A 324 -24.73 41.98 -36.31
CA VAL A 324 -25.36 43.29 -36.56
C VAL A 324 -24.68 44.38 -35.75
N ALA A 325 -24.35 44.14 -34.48
CA ALA A 325 -23.62 45.07 -33.63
C ALA A 325 -22.22 45.39 -34.19
N ALA A 326 -21.48 44.37 -34.62
CA ALA A 326 -20.18 44.58 -35.25
C ALA A 326 -20.30 45.33 -36.58
N ALA A 327 -21.34 45.03 -37.38
CA ALA A 327 -21.59 45.68 -38.66
C ALA A 327 -21.99 47.16 -38.51
N THR A 328 -22.78 47.47 -37.49
CA THR A 328 -23.24 48.84 -37.18
C THR A 328 -22.12 49.76 -36.72
N VAL A 329 -21.12 49.25 -35.99
CA VAL A 329 -19.94 50.01 -35.61
C VAL A 329 -19.12 50.44 -36.84
N VAL A 330 -19.10 49.61 -37.89
CA VAL A 330 -18.32 49.88 -39.10
C VAL A 330 -19.08 50.78 -40.08
N ARG A 331 -20.32 50.42 -40.43
CA ARG A 331 -21.20 51.18 -41.34
C ARG A 331 -22.66 51.03 -40.87
N PRO A 332 -23.14 51.93 -40.01
CA PRO A 332 -24.52 51.87 -39.51
C PRO A 332 -25.54 52.09 -40.63
N ASP A 333 -25.15 52.82 -41.68
CA ASP A 333 -25.94 53.11 -42.87
C ASP A 333 -26.23 51.87 -43.73
N LEU A 334 -25.40 50.83 -43.70
CA LEU A 334 -25.64 49.58 -44.43
C LEU A 334 -26.18 48.47 -43.54
N ALA A 335 -25.77 48.44 -42.27
CA ALA A 335 -26.15 47.38 -41.33
C ALA A 335 -27.62 47.46 -40.87
N LEU A 336 -28.21 48.67 -40.81
CA LEU A 336 -29.56 48.89 -40.28
C LEU A 336 -30.61 49.23 -41.35
N ILE A 337 -30.26 49.19 -42.64
CA ILE A 337 -31.27 49.36 -43.69
C ILE A 337 -32.27 48.20 -43.61
N GLN A 338 -33.56 48.54 -43.48
CA GLN A 338 -34.65 47.57 -43.58
C GLN A 338 -34.64 46.96 -44.97
N ASN A 339 -34.52 45.63 -45.02
CA ASN A 339 -34.45 44.90 -46.27
C ASN A 339 -35.87 44.71 -46.83
N MET A 340 -36.43 45.75 -47.46
CA MET A 340 -37.72 45.67 -48.14
C MET A 340 -37.52 45.14 -49.56
N VAL A 341 -37.10 43.89 -49.66
CA VAL A 341 -36.99 43.20 -50.95
C VAL A 341 -38.40 42.81 -51.38
N ASN A 342 -38.92 43.41 -52.44
CA ASN A 342 -40.09 42.89 -53.11
C ASN A 342 -39.71 41.56 -53.76
N CYS A 343 -40.29 40.44 -53.30
CA CYS A 343 -40.05 39.13 -53.91
C CYS A 343 -40.44 39.05 -55.40
N TYR A 344 -41.18 40.05 -55.90
CA TYR A 344 -41.60 40.16 -57.29
C TYR A 344 -40.62 40.96 -58.17
N ASP A 345 -39.65 41.67 -57.58
CA ASP A 345 -38.67 42.49 -58.29
C ASP A 345 -37.29 41.79 -58.35
N LYS A 346 -36.56 41.94 -59.46
CA LYS A 346 -35.19 41.42 -59.59
C LYS A 346 -34.19 42.42 -58.99
N PRO A 347 -33.20 41.97 -58.18
CA PRO A 347 -32.22 42.87 -57.57
C PRO A 347 -31.37 43.57 -58.65
N ASN A 348 -31.36 44.90 -58.62
CA ASN A 348 -30.61 45.72 -59.57
C ASN A 348 -29.12 45.76 -59.15
N LYS A 349 -28.20 45.32 -60.03
CA LYS A 349 -26.75 45.25 -59.71
C LYS A 349 -26.08 46.61 -59.39
N HIS A 350 -26.78 47.73 -59.56
CA HIS A 350 -26.26 49.10 -59.33
C HIS A 350 -26.79 49.75 -58.03
N GLU A 351 -27.61 49.05 -57.24
CA GLU A 351 -28.11 49.54 -55.95
C GLU A 351 -27.15 49.26 -54.79
N LEU A 352 -27.25 50.04 -53.70
CA LEU A 352 -26.48 49.80 -52.48
C LEU A 352 -26.78 48.38 -51.95
N PRO A 353 -25.77 47.68 -51.39
CA PRO A 353 -25.98 46.32 -50.89
C PRO A 353 -27.01 46.33 -49.76
N SER A 354 -27.92 45.35 -49.78
CA SER A 354 -28.86 45.14 -48.69
C SER A 354 -28.16 44.86 -47.37
N SER A 355 -28.85 45.06 -46.24
CA SER A 355 -28.32 44.69 -44.92
C SER A 355 -27.96 43.21 -44.84
N GLY A 356 -28.76 42.33 -45.45
CA GLY A 356 -28.47 40.90 -45.58
C GLY A 356 -27.19 40.61 -46.38
N GLN A 357 -27.04 41.22 -47.56
CA GLN A 357 -25.81 41.13 -48.35
C GLN A 357 -24.60 41.69 -47.58
N TYR A 358 -24.75 42.80 -46.85
CA TYR A 358 -23.66 43.42 -46.10
C TYR A 358 -23.18 42.54 -44.94
N LEU A 359 -24.11 41.91 -44.21
CA LEU A 359 -23.80 40.97 -43.12
C LEU A 359 -23.12 39.68 -43.62
N ALA A 360 -23.46 39.22 -44.83
CA ALA A 360 -22.95 37.99 -45.44
C ALA A 360 -21.80 38.19 -46.47
N ARG A 361 -21.39 39.44 -46.79
CA ARG A 361 -20.50 39.74 -47.93
C ARG A 361 -19.12 39.10 -47.78
N GLN A 362 -18.60 38.55 -48.89
CA GLN A 362 -17.21 38.15 -49.08
C GLN A 362 -16.63 38.97 -50.23
N LEU A 363 -15.67 39.85 -49.96
CA LEU A 363 -14.94 40.58 -51.00
C LEU A 363 -13.82 39.69 -51.55
N ILE A 364 -14.00 39.24 -52.79
CA ILE A 364 -12.94 38.63 -53.60
C ILE A 364 -11.89 39.71 -53.86
N SER A 365 -10.64 39.45 -53.49
CA SER A 365 -9.53 40.35 -53.78
C SER A 365 -9.18 40.29 -55.28
N GLU A 366 -9.35 41.37 -56.01
CA GLU A 366 -8.46 41.63 -57.15
C GLU A 366 -7.14 42.22 -56.63
N PRO A 367 -5.97 41.79 -57.12
CA PRO A 367 -4.69 42.29 -56.66
C PRO A 367 -4.24 43.46 -57.55
N ARG A 368 -4.53 44.70 -57.17
CA ARG A 368 -3.77 45.90 -57.59
C ARG A 368 -4.26 47.17 -56.89
N GLN A 369 -3.55 47.63 -55.86
CA GLN A 369 -3.08 49.02 -55.64
C GLN A 369 -2.70 49.28 -54.16
N PRO A 370 -1.73 50.18 -53.89
CA PRO A 370 -1.14 50.35 -52.57
C PRO A 370 -1.75 51.50 -51.74
N LEU A 371 -1.76 51.27 -50.42
CA LEU A 371 -1.62 52.24 -49.31
C LEU A 371 -2.36 53.60 -49.39
N HIS A 372 -3.66 53.63 -49.10
CA HIS A 372 -4.28 54.59 -48.15
C HIS A 372 -5.77 54.32 -47.85
N GLN A 373 -6.21 53.06 -47.77
CA GLN A 373 -7.53 52.73 -47.17
C GLN A 373 -7.57 51.24 -46.85
N ALA A 374 -7.04 50.87 -45.69
CA ALA A 374 -7.32 49.57 -45.09
C ALA A 374 -8.75 49.59 -44.54
N VAL A 375 -9.75 49.64 -45.42
CA VAL A 375 -11.13 49.31 -45.03
C VAL A 375 -11.13 47.81 -44.71
N LEU A 376 -11.29 47.51 -43.43
CA LEU A 376 -11.30 46.15 -42.89
C LEU A 376 -12.18 45.23 -43.76
N LYS A 377 -11.57 44.15 -44.26
CA LYS A 377 -12.25 43.00 -44.85
C LYS A 377 -13.00 42.25 -43.74
N ALA A 378 -14.18 42.72 -43.32
CA ALA A 378 -14.96 42.10 -42.25
C ALA A 378 -16.10 41.24 -42.84
N ARG A 379 -16.08 39.93 -42.57
CA ARG A 379 -17.26 39.07 -42.70
C ARG A 379 -17.95 39.03 -41.34
N PHE A 380 -19.11 39.63 -41.16
CA PHE A 380 -19.68 39.75 -39.81
C PHE A 380 -20.26 38.43 -39.30
N LEU A 381 -21.09 37.74 -40.08
CA LEU A 381 -21.69 36.46 -39.66
C LEU A 381 -20.72 35.27 -39.63
N SER A 382 -19.67 35.25 -40.46
CA SER A 382 -18.71 34.12 -40.52
C SER A 382 -17.42 34.35 -39.72
N ASN A 383 -17.28 35.51 -39.09
CA ASN A 383 -16.16 35.83 -38.19
C ASN A 383 -16.61 36.04 -36.74
N THR A 384 -17.87 35.77 -36.43
CA THR A 384 -18.38 35.75 -35.06
C THR A 384 -18.05 34.42 -34.40
N SER A 385 -17.46 34.50 -33.23
CA SER A 385 -17.27 33.38 -32.31
C SER A 385 -17.50 33.87 -30.89
N PHE A 386 -18.25 33.13 -30.10
CA PHE A 386 -18.54 33.48 -28.71
C PHE A 386 -18.86 32.23 -27.90
N THR A 387 -18.91 32.36 -26.59
CA THR A 387 -19.32 31.30 -25.66
C THR A 387 -20.78 31.56 -25.29
N GLY A 388 -21.70 30.77 -25.84
CA GLY A 388 -23.13 30.83 -25.58
C GLY A 388 -23.59 29.75 -24.59
N LEU A 389 -24.90 29.54 -24.51
CA LEU A 389 -25.51 28.54 -23.61
C LEU A 389 -25.26 27.10 -24.08
N THR A 390 -25.00 26.91 -25.38
CA THR A 390 -24.60 25.62 -25.99
C THR A 390 -23.07 25.41 -26.00
N GLY A 391 -22.30 26.30 -25.35
CA GLY A 391 -20.84 26.27 -25.31
C GLY A 391 -20.19 27.21 -26.34
N PRO A 392 -18.93 26.98 -26.75
CA PRO A 392 -18.30 27.75 -27.81
C PRO A 392 -19.04 27.60 -29.15
N VAL A 393 -19.61 28.70 -29.63
CA VAL A 393 -20.29 28.84 -30.92
C VAL A 393 -19.34 29.51 -31.90
N SER A 394 -19.16 28.91 -33.08
CA SER A 394 -18.34 29.48 -34.16
C SER A 394 -18.88 29.09 -35.53
N VAL A 395 -18.64 29.91 -36.55
CA VAL A 395 -19.12 29.64 -37.92
C VAL A 395 -17.99 29.11 -38.80
N GLN A 396 -18.17 27.90 -39.34
CA GLN A 396 -17.22 27.25 -40.24
C GLN A 396 -17.29 27.86 -41.64
N ARG A 397 -16.20 28.52 -42.04
CA ARG A 397 -16.13 29.36 -43.25
C ARG A 397 -16.33 28.62 -44.58
N ASN A 398 -16.06 27.31 -44.64
CA ASN A 398 -16.06 26.54 -45.89
C ASN A 398 -17.34 25.71 -46.10
N ALA A 399 -18.18 25.58 -45.07
CA ALA A 399 -19.34 24.68 -45.08
C ALA A 399 -20.65 25.37 -44.65
N SER A 400 -20.62 26.69 -44.41
CA SER A 400 -21.76 27.48 -43.89
C SER A 400 -22.45 26.80 -42.69
N ARG A 401 -21.66 26.22 -41.79
CA ARG A 401 -22.13 25.50 -40.60
C ARG A 401 -21.82 26.30 -39.34
N VAL A 402 -22.78 26.38 -38.42
CA VAL A 402 -22.58 26.89 -37.07
C VAL A 402 -22.21 25.71 -36.20
N VAL A 403 -20.97 25.69 -35.73
CA VAL A 403 -20.42 24.65 -34.87
C VAL A 403 -20.63 25.06 -33.43
N THR A 404 -21.34 24.23 -32.68
CA THR A 404 -21.49 24.31 -31.22
C THR A 404 -20.65 23.22 -30.54
N SER A 405 -20.53 23.30 -29.22
CA SER A 405 -19.82 22.28 -28.45
C SER A 405 -20.70 21.06 -28.27
N GLN A 406 -20.41 19.99 -29.01
CA GLN A 406 -21.06 18.68 -28.85
C GLN A 406 -20.03 17.71 -28.27
N ARG A 407 -20.23 17.32 -27.01
CA ARG A 407 -19.36 16.37 -26.32
C ARG A 407 -20.09 15.05 -26.18
N VAL A 408 -19.52 14.01 -26.78
CA VAL A 408 -20.05 12.64 -26.69
C VAL A 408 -19.18 11.86 -25.74
N HIS A 409 -19.78 11.18 -24.78
CA HIS A 409 -19.06 10.24 -23.93
C HIS A 409 -19.22 8.82 -24.47
N VAL A 410 -18.12 8.07 -24.42
CA VAL A 410 -18.11 6.63 -24.67
C VAL A 410 -18.12 5.96 -23.30
N TRP A 411 -19.07 5.07 -23.08
CA TRP A 411 -19.24 4.31 -21.85
C TRP A 411 -18.98 2.83 -22.09
N SER A 412 -18.48 2.15 -21.05
CA SER A 412 -18.39 0.70 -20.97
C SER A 412 -19.16 0.19 -19.77
N LEU A 413 -19.97 -0.84 -19.98
CA LEU A 413 -20.66 -1.52 -18.88
C LEU A 413 -19.67 -2.39 -18.08
N ARG A 414 -19.42 -2.02 -16.82
CA ARG A 414 -18.50 -2.70 -15.91
C ARG A 414 -19.18 -3.08 -14.60
N ARG A 415 -18.50 -3.80 -13.72
CA ARG A 415 -18.96 -4.00 -12.34
C ARG A 415 -18.38 -2.91 -11.45
N ASP A 416 -19.21 -2.31 -10.60
CA ASP A 416 -18.74 -1.42 -9.55
C ASP A 416 -18.05 -2.20 -8.40
N ALA A 417 -17.56 -1.49 -7.40
CA ALA A 417 -16.93 -2.08 -6.21
C ALA A 417 -17.88 -3.00 -5.40
N VAL A 418 -19.18 -2.98 -5.67
CA VAL A 418 -20.21 -3.81 -5.03
C VAL A 418 -20.63 -4.98 -5.93
N GLY A 419 -20.10 -5.06 -7.16
CA GLY A 419 -20.39 -6.09 -8.14
C GLY A 419 -21.61 -5.82 -9.05
N GLN A 420 -22.24 -4.64 -8.96
CA GLN A 420 -23.38 -4.24 -9.78
C GLN A 420 -22.94 -3.67 -11.14
N PRO A 421 -23.69 -3.93 -12.23
CA PRO A 421 -23.38 -3.38 -13.55
C PRO A 421 -23.57 -1.85 -13.55
N THR A 422 -22.49 -1.11 -13.80
CA THR A 422 -22.43 0.35 -13.85
C THR A 422 -21.75 0.81 -15.14
N TRP A 423 -22.26 1.90 -15.72
CA TRP A 423 -21.69 2.52 -16.90
C TRP A 423 -20.52 3.42 -16.49
N VAL A 424 -19.32 3.10 -16.98
CA VAL A 424 -18.10 3.87 -16.71
C VAL A 424 -17.66 4.57 -17.98
N THR A 425 -17.31 5.85 -17.89
CA THR A 425 -16.76 6.62 -19.00
C THR A 425 -15.37 6.12 -19.37
N VAL A 426 -15.16 5.79 -20.66
CA VAL A 426 -13.89 5.28 -21.19
C VAL A 426 -13.19 6.24 -22.12
N GLY A 427 -13.94 7.21 -22.65
CA GLY A 427 -13.42 8.28 -23.48
C GLY A 427 -14.46 9.37 -23.75
N SER A 428 -13.98 10.49 -24.26
CA SER A 428 -14.81 11.60 -24.73
C SER A 428 -14.43 11.98 -26.15
N TRP A 429 -15.42 12.17 -27.00
CA TRP A 429 -15.26 12.60 -28.38
C TRP A 429 -15.74 14.03 -28.55
N GLU A 430 -14.85 14.89 -29.04
CA GLU A 430 -15.14 16.29 -29.34
C GLU A 430 -14.41 16.69 -30.64
N ARG A 431 -15.13 17.33 -31.57
CA ARG A 431 -14.57 17.85 -32.85
C ARG A 431 -13.77 16.82 -33.67
N GLY A 432 -14.26 15.60 -33.78
CA GLY A 432 -13.60 14.54 -34.57
C GLY A 432 -12.36 13.93 -33.92
N ARG A 433 -12.08 14.24 -32.64
CA ARG A 433 -11.00 13.61 -31.86
C ARG A 433 -11.58 12.84 -30.69
N LEU A 434 -11.15 11.59 -30.54
CA LEU A 434 -11.45 10.75 -29.40
C LEU A 434 -10.32 10.89 -28.36
N GLU A 435 -10.64 11.48 -27.22
CA GLU A 435 -9.78 11.55 -26.04
C GLU A 435 -10.10 10.36 -25.13
N VAL A 436 -9.07 9.64 -24.69
CA VAL A 436 -9.21 8.42 -23.90
C VAL A 436 -8.82 8.71 -22.45
N GLU A 437 -9.73 8.44 -21.52
CA GLU A 437 -9.48 8.64 -20.08
C GLU A 437 -8.78 7.42 -19.45
N GLU A 438 -9.03 6.20 -19.94
CA GLU A 438 -8.33 4.97 -19.51
C GLU A 438 -7.65 4.23 -20.68
N GLN A 439 -6.31 4.12 -20.65
CA GLN A 439 -5.50 3.54 -21.72
C GLN A 439 -5.64 2.00 -21.87
N GLY A 440 -6.12 1.29 -20.85
CA GLY A 440 -6.15 -0.18 -20.79
C GLY A 440 -7.23 -0.87 -21.63
N LEU A 441 -8.25 -0.14 -22.12
CA LEU A 441 -9.40 -0.69 -22.83
C LEU A 441 -9.26 -0.79 -24.36
N TRP A 442 -8.34 -0.02 -24.93
CA TRP A 442 -8.25 0.17 -26.38
C TRP A 442 -7.22 -0.74 -27.06
N GLN A 443 -6.47 -1.55 -26.29
CA GLN A 443 -5.58 -2.54 -26.88
C GLN A 443 -6.38 -3.78 -27.28
N GLY A 444 -6.95 -3.76 -28.49
CA GLY A 444 -7.35 -4.99 -29.16
C GLY A 444 -6.13 -5.86 -29.39
N SER A 445 -6.28 -7.15 -29.13
CA SER A 445 -5.33 -8.18 -29.50
C SER A 445 -5.02 -8.10 -30.99
N SER A 446 -3.73 -7.94 -31.34
CA SER A 446 -3.28 -7.87 -32.73
C SER A 446 -3.71 -9.13 -33.51
N PRO A 447 -4.22 -8.99 -34.76
CA PRO A 447 -4.70 -10.10 -35.58
C PRO A 447 -3.60 -11.08 -36.01
N ARG A 448 -2.32 -10.81 -35.72
CA ARG A 448 -1.23 -11.78 -35.89
C ARG A 448 -1.27 -12.96 -34.90
N GLN A 449 -2.15 -12.93 -33.89
CA GLN A 449 -2.36 -14.03 -32.94
C GLN A 449 -3.56 -14.94 -33.28
N ARG A 450 -4.28 -14.72 -34.41
CA ARG A 450 -5.48 -15.49 -34.77
C ARG A 450 -5.23 -16.82 -35.51
N ALA A 451 -4.00 -17.11 -35.94
CA ALA A 451 -3.70 -18.31 -36.73
C ALA A 451 -3.28 -19.55 -35.90
N GLU A 452 -3.10 -19.42 -34.58
CA GLU A 452 -2.70 -20.53 -33.71
C GLU A 452 -3.75 -20.91 -32.65
N SER A 453 -4.91 -20.24 -32.64
CA SER A 453 -5.95 -20.40 -31.61
C SER A 453 -7.10 -21.34 -31.96
N GLN A 454 -7.03 -22.09 -33.06
CA GLN A 454 -7.97 -23.18 -33.37
C GLN A 454 -7.24 -24.53 -33.29
N ARG A 455 -6.79 -24.88 -32.09
CA ARG A 455 -6.61 -26.28 -31.60
C ARG A 455 -6.18 -26.24 -30.12
N GLY A 456 -7.11 -26.56 -29.23
CA GLY A 456 -6.82 -26.91 -27.83
C GLY A 456 -7.53 -26.05 -26.79
N ARG A 457 -8.62 -26.58 -26.24
CA ARG A 457 -9.32 -26.11 -25.03
C ARG A 457 -8.45 -26.36 -23.77
N GLU A 458 -8.69 -25.52 -22.76
CA GLU A 458 -8.28 -25.62 -21.33
C GLU A 458 -6.85 -25.18 -20.95
N GLY A 459 -6.74 -24.21 -20.01
CA GLY A 459 -5.52 -23.97 -19.20
C GLY A 459 -4.51 -22.93 -19.69
N GLY A 460 -4.90 -21.88 -20.41
CA GLY A 460 -3.97 -20.84 -20.87
C GLY A 460 -3.40 -19.94 -19.75
N ARG A 461 -2.13 -19.51 -19.89
CA ARG A 461 -1.50 -18.51 -19.00
C ARG A 461 -2.29 -17.21 -19.00
N TRP A 462 -2.58 -16.68 -17.82
CA TRP A 462 -3.32 -15.44 -17.59
C TRP A 462 -2.59 -14.25 -18.25
N ARG A 463 -3.36 -13.31 -18.80
CA ARG A 463 -2.86 -12.02 -19.31
C ARG A 463 -3.76 -10.90 -18.82
N ALA A 464 -3.17 -9.73 -18.62
CA ALA A 464 -3.90 -8.53 -18.21
C ALA A 464 -5.10 -8.28 -19.13
N GLY A 465 -6.28 -8.10 -18.53
CA GLY A 465 -7.56 -7.90 -19.24
C GLY A 465 -8.44 -9.15 -19.38
N MET A 466 -7.95 -10.36 -19.06
CA MET A 466 -8.76 -11.58 -19.01
C MET A 466 -9.31 -11.85 -17.60
N PRO A 467 -10.54 -12.43 -17.47
CA PRO A 467 -11.05 -12.87 -16.19
C PRO A 467 -10.13 -13.93 -15.59
N VAL A 468 -9.85 -13.78 -14.29
CA VAL A 468 -8.93 -14.65 -13.54
C VAL A 468 -9.48 -16.07 -13.40
N THR A 469 -10.81 -16.20 -13.38
CA THR A 469 -11.52 -17.47 -13.23
C THR A 469 -11.17 -18.44 -14.36
N GLY A 470 -10.59 -19.60 -14.02
CA GLY A 470 -10.18 -20.63 -14.98
C GLY A 470 -8.87 -20.34 -15.74
N SER A 471 -8.14 -19.27 -15.38
CA SER A 471 -6.83 -18.95 -15.95
C SER A 471 -5.68 -19.48 -15.09
N ARG A 472 -4.50 -19.72 -15.69
CA ARG A 472 -3.27 -20.08 -14.96
C ARG A 472 -2.37 -18.87 -14.72
N ILE A 473 -2.10 -18.50 -13.46
CA ILE A 473 -1.24 -17.36 -13.09
C ILE A 473 0.17 -17.88 -12.76
N ARG A 474 1.22 -17.24 -13.29
CA ARG A 474 2.59 -17.57 -12.87
C ARG A 474 2.99 -16.77 -11.63
N VAL A 475 3.30 -17.48 -10.56
CA VAL A 475 3.66 -16.90 -9.26
C VAL A 475 5.13 -17.14 -8.97
N VAL A 476 5.87 -16.07 -8.70
CA VAL A 476 7.24 -16.14 -8.22
C VAL A 476 7.29 -16.05 -6.70
N THR A 477 8.15 -16.86 -6.08
CA THR A 477 8.37 -16.84 -4.64
C THR A 477 9.86 -16.89 -4.28
N LEU A 478 10.15 -16.70 -3.00
CA LEU A 478 11.48 -16.78 -2.41
C LEU A 478 11.40 -17.60 -1.13
N VAL A 479 12.35 -18.52 -0.95
CA VAL A 479 12.41 -19.46 0.18
C VAL A 479 12.89 -18.73 1.44
N GLU A 480 11.99 -18.52 2.40
CA GLU A 480 12.26 -17.85 3.67
C GLU A 480 11.31 -18.38 4.77
N HIS A 481 11.87 -18.94 5.83
CA HIS A 481 11.10 -19.51 6.93
C HIS A 481 10.57 -18.42 7.87
N PRO A 482 9.29 -18.47 8.33
CA PRO A 482 8.29 -19.53 8.15
C PRO A 482 7.30 -19.30 7.00
N PHE A 483 7.60 -18.36 6.10
CA PHE A 483 6.66 -17.95 5.07
C PHE A 483 6.61 -18.94 3.90
N ILE A 484 7.77 -19.45 3.48
CA ILE A 484 7.92 -20.50 2.47
C ILE A 484 9.04 -21.44 2.91
N PHE A 485 8.71 -22.72 3.01
CA PHE A 485 9.59 -23.86 3.16
C PHE A 485 9.63 -24.64 1.85
N THR A 486 10.72 -25.37 1.65
CA THR A 486 10.87 -26.28 0.51
C THR A 486 11.21 -27.68 0.98
N ARG A 487 10.60 -28.69 0.36
CA ARG A 487 10.96 -30.11 0.50
C ARG A 487 11.24 -30.69 -0.88
N GLU A 488 11.98 -31.80 -0.91
CA GLU A 488 12.10 -32.61 -2.11
C GLU A 488 10.78 -33.31 -2.44
N VAL A 489 10.56 -33.55 -3.73
CA VAL A 489 9.43 -34.33 -4.23
C VAL A 489 9.59 -35.81 -3.89
N ASP A 490 8.47 -36.53 -3.77
CA ASP A 490 8.49 -37.98 -3.55
C ASP A 490 8.99 -38.71 -4.82
N GLU A 491 9.26 -40.02 -4.73
CA GLU A 491 9.79 -40.81 -5.87
C GLU A 491 8.87 -40.78 -7.11
N ASP A 492 7.57 -40.55 -6.93
CA ASP A 492 6.57 -40.39 -8.00
C ASP A 492 6.49 -38.94 -8.56
N GLY A 493 7.32 -38.02 -8.06
CA GLY A 493 7.34 -36.61 -8.45
C GLY A 493 6.11 -35.81 -7.99
N ASN A 494 5.39 -36.30 -6.99
CA ASN A 494 4.21 -35.65 -6.41
C ASN A 494 4.54 -35.00 -5.06
N CYS A 495 3.73 -34.00 -4.69
CA CYS A 495 3.79 -33.34 -3.39
C CYS A 495 2.60 -33.79 -2.53
N PRO A 496 2.80 -34.66 -1.53
CA PRO A 496 1.71 -35.09 -0.64
C PRO A 496 1.30 -33.99 0.35
N ALA A 497 2.18 -33.02 0.58
CA ALA A 497 1.92 -31.86 1.41
C ALA A 497 2.58 -30.63 0.76
N GLY A 498 1.83 -29.54 0.66
CA GLY A 498 2.25 -28.33 -0.06
C GLY A 498 2.02 -28.42 -1.57
N GLN A 499 2.44 -27.37 -2.26
CA GLN A 499 2.25 -27.20 -3.69
C GLN A 499 3.54 -27.46 -4.46
N TYR A 500 3.43 -28.03 -5.65
CA TYR A 500 4.56 -28.19 -6.55
C TYR A 500 5.15 -26.83 -6.94
N CYS A 501 6.47 -26.68 -6.83
CA CYS A 501 7.19 -25.49 -7.23
C CYS A 501 8.49 -25.83 -7.96
N LEU A 502 8.88 -24.98 -8.91
CA LEU A 502 10.08 -25.16 -9.71
C LEU A 502 11.24 -24.29 -9.19
N ASP A 503 12.37 -24.91 -8.87
CA ASP A 503 13.64 -24.23 -8.56
C ASP A 503 14.59 -24.32 -9.76
N ALA A 504 14.34 -23.51 -10.80
CA ALA A 504 15.07 -23.63 -12.06
C ALA A 504 16.47 -22.98 -12.03
N GLY A 505 16.81 -22.21 -10.98
CA GLY A 505 18.09 -21.50 -10.86
C GLY A 505 18.44 -20.57 -12.03
N THR A 506 17.46 -20.19 -12.85
CA THR A 506 17.65 -19.41 -14.08
C THR A 506 16.71 -18.22 -14.13
N ASN A 507 17.24 -17.09 -14.58
CA ASN A 507 16.47 -15.86 -14.77
C ASN A 507 16.02 -15.70 -16.23
N SER A 508 16.16 -16.74 -17.06
CA SER A 508 15.79 -16.68 -18.48
C SER A 508 14.32 -17.07 -18.70
N THR A 509 13.55 -16.13 -19.24
CA THR A 509 12.12 -16.30 -19.62
C THR A 509 11.91 -17.55 -20.46
N ASP A 510 12.74 -17.73 -21.50
CA ASP A 510 12.53 -18.75 -22.53
C ASP A 510 12.75 -20.18 -22.01
N MET A 511 13.57 -20.34 -20.96
CA MET A 511 13.79 -21.64 -20.31
C MET A 511 12.66 -21.96 -19.35
N LEU A 512 12.22 -20.98 -18.54
CA LEU A 512 11.08 -21.15 -17.64
C LEU A 512 9.79 -21.46 -18.41
N ASP A 513 9.55 -20.76 -19.52
CA ASP A 513 8.40 -21.03 -20.40
C ASP A 513 8.46 -22.43 -20.99
N ARG A 514 9.65 -22.92 -21.37
CA ARG A 514 9.84 -24.30 -21.81
C ARG A 514 9.54 -25.31 -20.71
N TYR A 515 10.04 -25.10 -19.49
CA TYR A 515 9.78 -26.00 -18.36
C TYR A 515 8.29 -26.08 -18.01
N PHE A 516 7.61 -24.94 -17.91
CA PHE A 516 6.17 -24.92 -17.64
C PHE A 516 5.33 -25.52 -18.77
N LYS A 517 5.75 -25.35 -20.02
CA LYS A 517 5.09 -25.98 -21.18
C LYS A 517 5.23 -27.50 -21.18
N GLU A 518 6.40 -28.03 -20.83
CA GLU A 518 6.59 -29.49 -20.74
C GLU A 518 5.87 -30.08 -19.52
N LEU A 519 5.81 -29.35 -18.41
CA LEU A 519 5.03 -29.73 -17.22
C LEU A 519 3.52 -29.80 -17.52
N SER A 520 2.97 -28.83 -18.26
CA SER A 520 1.55 -28.84 -18.64
C SER A 520 1.20 -29.94 -19.64
N LEU A 521 2.17 -30.36 -20.48
CA LEU A 521 2.05 -31.51 -21.39
C LEU A 521 2.18 -32.87 -20.68
N GLY A 522 2.47 -32.90 -19.38
CA GLY A 522 2.63 -34.13 -18.59
C GLY A 522 4.00 -34.80 -18.73
N ASN A 523 4.96 -34.19 -19.43
CA ASN A 523 6.31 -34.70 -19.62
C ASN A 523 7.22 -34.38 -18.42
N ARG A 524 6.89 -34.95 -17.24
CA ARG A 524 7.65 -34.74 -16.00
C ARG A 524 9.11 -35.19 -16.07
N SER A 525 9.45 -36.09 -16.99
CA SER A 525 10.82 -36.57 -17.22
C SER A 525 11.74 -35.55 -17.88
N PHE A 526 11.20 -34.48 -18.47
CA PHE A 526 12.00 -33.41 -19.10
C PHE A 526 12.64 -32.47 -18.07
N VAL A 527 12.01 -32.31 -16.91
CA VAL A 527 12.52 -31.48 -15.82
C VAL A 527 13.31 -32.38 -14.87
N PRO A 528 14.62 -32.14 -14.66
CA PRO A 528 15.39 -32.85 -13.66
C PRO A 528 14.70 -32.79 -12.29
N ALA A 529 14.60 -33.93 -11.60
CA ALA A 529 13.97 -34.02 -10.27
C ALA A 529 14.59 -33.07 -9.24
N GLU A 530 15.85 -32.65 -9.44
CA GLU A 530 16.55 -31.68 -8.60
C GLU A 530 15.89 -30.29 -8.60
N TYR A 531 15.25 -29.89 -9.71
CA TYR A 531 14.53 -28.62 -9.84
C TYR A 531 13.08 -28.71 -9.37
N SER A 532 12.55 -29.92 -9.18
CA SER A 532 11.20 -30.15 -8.69
C SER A 532 11.20 -30.14 -7.16
N LYS A 533 10.51 -29.18 -6.55
CA LYS A 533 10.37 -29.03 -5.09
C LYS A 533 8.91 -28.94 -4.69
N CYS A 534 8.63 -29.21 -3.42
CA CYS A 534 7.34 -28.98 -2.78
C CYS A 534 7.45 -27.76 -1.86
N CYS A 535 6.72 -26.70 -2.19
CA CYS A 535 6.66 -25.46 -1.44
C CYS A 535 5.45 -25.43 -0.51
N TYR A 536 5.65 -25.06 0.74
CA TYR A 536 4.58 -24.91 1.73
C TYR A 536 4.92 -23.79 2.72
N GLY A 537 3.94 -23.22 3.41
CA GLY A 537 4.21 -22.16 4.39
C GLY A 537 3.07 -21.15 4.49
N TYR A 538 3.27 -20.12 5.33
CA TYR A 538 2.28 -19.07 5.54
C TYR A 538 1.80 -18.44 4.23
N CYS A 539 2.74 -18.10 3.33
CA CYS A 539 2.42 -17.45 2.06
C CYS A 539 1.75 -18.40 1.06
N ILE A 540 2.05 -19.70 1.13
CA ILE A 540 1.44 -20.70 0.25
C ILE A 540 0.00 -20.96 0.67
N ASP A 541 -0.28 -21.08 1.97
CA ASP A 541 -1.65 -21.20 2.49
C ASP A 541 -2.52 -20.00 2.07
N VAL A 542 -1.97 -18.77 2.13
CA VAL A 542 -2.68 -17.56 1.65
C VAL A 542 -2.93 -17.61 0.14
N LEU A 543 -1.95 -18.07 -0.64
CA LEU A 543 -2.07 -18.19 -2.09
C LEU A 543 -3.12 -19.25 -2.49
N GLU A 544 -3.12 -20.40 -1.82
CA GLU A 544 -4.14 -21.44 -2.02
C GLU A 544 -5.53 -20.90 -1.70
N LYS A 545 -5.68 -20.17 -0.59
CA LYS A 545 -6.97 -19.58 -0.22
C LYS A 545 -7.46 -18.55 -1.24
N LEU A 546 -6.55 -17.72 -1.76
CA LEU A 546 -6.85 -16.78 -2.85
C LEU A 546 -7.25 -17.50 -4.14
N ALA A 547 -6.54 -18.57 -4.49
CA ALA A 547 -6.82 -19.39 -5.67
C ALA A 547 -8.21 -20.05 -5.59
N GLU A 548 -8.59 -20.56 -4.41
CA GLU A 548 -9.91 -21.12 -4.15
C GLU A 548 -11.03 -20.07 -4.30
N ASP A 549 -10.87 -18.89 -3.67
CA ASP A 549 -11.93 -17.88 -3.62
C ASP A 549 -12.06 -17.09 -4.93
N MET A 550 -10.98 -16.97 -5.71
CA MET A 550 -10.96 -16.30 -7.03
C MET A 550 -11.04 -17.28 -8.21
N HIS A 551 -11.05 -18.59 -7.94
CA HIS A 551 -11.11 -19.68 -8.92
C HIS A 551 -10.04 -19.65 -10.02
N PHE A 552 -8.78 -19.39 -9.66
CA PHE A 552 -7.65 -19.50 -10.58
C PHE A 552 -6.72 -20.64 -10.24
N GLU A 553 -6.00 -21.12 -11.24
CA GLU A 553 -4.89 -22.05 -11.07
C GLU A 553 -3.58 -21.28 -11.10
N PHE A 554 -2.53 -21.80 -10.44
CA PHE A 554 -1.25 -21.12 -10.42
C PHE A 554 -0.06 -22.06 -10.63
N ASP A 555 0.96 -21.49 -11.27
CA ASP A 555 2.26 -22.09 -11.54
C ASP A 555 3.31 -21.42 -10.65
N LEU A 556 3.83 -22.16 -9.66
CA LEU A 556 4.76 -21.61 -8.66
C LEU A 556 6.21 -21.90 -9.05
N TYR A 557 7.08 -20.90 -8.96
CA TYR A 557 8.53 -21.08 -9.07
C TYR A 557 9.31 -20.21 -8.09
N ILE A 558 10.52 -20.65 -7.77
CA ILE A 558 11.46 -19.94 -6.90
C ILE A 558 12.35 -19.04 -7.76
N VAL A 559 12.54 -17.80 -7.30
CA VAL A 559 13.36 -16.81 -8.00
C VAL A 559 14.82 -17.29 -8.18
N GLY A 560 15.33 -17.22 -9.42
CA GLY A 560 16.61 -17.85 -9.77
C GLY A 560 17.86 -17.21 -9.14
N ASP A 561 17.80 -15.94 -8.75
CA ASP A 561 18.92 -15.25 -8.09
C ASP A 561 18.84 -15.24 -6.55
N GLY A 562 17.76 -15.78 -5.97
CA GLY A 562 17.57 -15.88 -4.53
C GLY A 562 17.43 -14.54 -3.80
N LYS A 563 16.97 -13.47 -4.47
CA LYS A 563 16.91 -12.11 -3.90
C LYS A 563 15.49 -11.52 -3.94
N TYR A 564 15.21 -10.62 -2.99
CA TYR A 564 13.95 -9.86 -2.96
C TYR A 564 13.86 -8.83 -4.09
N GLY A 565 14.98 -8.21 -4.43
CA GLY A 565 15.11 -7.23 -5.49
C GLY A 565 15.48 -5.84 -5.02
N ALA A 566 16.61 -5.38 -5.54
CA ALA A 566 17.18 -4.06 -5.30
C ALA A 566 17.65 -3.44 -6.62
N TRP A 567 17.74 -2.11 -6.65
CA TRP A 567 18.24 -1.40 -7.82
C TRP A 567 19.78 -1.43 -7.83
N LYS A 568 20.37 -2.24 -8.72
CA LYS A 568 21.83 -2.35 -8.90
C LYS A 568 22.21 -2.42 -10.37
N GLY A 569 23.22 -1.65 -10.77
CA GLY A 569 23.77 -1.71 -12.14
C GLY A 569 22.78 -1.31 -13.24
N GLY A 570 21.83 -0.41 -12.93
CA GLY A 570 20.84 0.07 -13.91
C GLY A 570 19.67 -0.89 -14.17
N ARG A 571 19.55 -1.99 -13.40
CA ARG A 571 18.42 -2.93 -13.47
C ARG A 571 17.92 -3.33 -12.08
N TRP A 572 16.69 -3.81 -12.02
CA TRP A 572 16.16 -4.47 -10.83
C TRP A 572 16.55 -5.94 -10.81
N THR A 573 16.96 -6.44 -9.64
CA THR A 573 17.24 -7.86 -9.37
C THR A 573 16.03 -8.52 -8.68
N GLY A 574 16.10 -9.83 -8.42
CA GLY A 574 15.15 -10.54 -7.57
C GLY A 574 13.70 -10.56 -8.07
N LEU A 575 12.78 -10.74 -7.12
CA LEU A 575 11.33 -10.77 -7.36
C LEU A 575 10.84 -9.55 -8.16
N VAL A 576 11.38 -8.36 -7.89
CA VAL A 576 11.04 -7.13 -8.63
C VAL A 576 11.46 -7.23 -10.10
N GLY A 577 12.64 -7.77 -10.37
CA GLY A 577 13.14 -7.98 -11.74
C GLY A 577 12.27 -8.94 -12.54
N ASP A 578 11.81 -10.02 -11.92
CA ASP A 578 10.94 -11.03 -12.55
C ASP A 578 9.53 -10.48 -12.86
N LEU A 579 8.98 -9.63 -11.99
CA LEU A 579 7.72 -8.93 -12.24
C LEU A 579 7.84 -7.91 -13.39
N LEU A 580 8.93 -7.12 -13.39
CA LEU A 580 9.15 -6.09 -14.42
C LEU A 580 9.47 -6.66 -15.81
N SER A 581 10.08 -7.84 -15.86
CA SER A 581 10.38 -8.54 -17.10
C SER A 581 9.18 -9.31 -17.66
N GLY A 582 8.06 -9.38 -16.94
CA GLY A 582 6.88 -10.16 -17.32
C GLY A 582 7.09 -11.67 -17.24
N VAL A 583 8.16 -12.13 -16.57
CA VAL A 583 8.37 -13.55 -16.27
C VAL A 583 7.28 -14.04 -15.34
N ALA A 584 7.01 -13.27 -14.28
CA ALA A 584 5.97 -13.54 -13.29
C ALA A 584 4.81 -12.57 -13.41
N ASP A 585 3.61 -13.08 -13.15
CA ASP A 585 2.37 -12.30 -13.15
C ASP A 585 2.01 -11.84 -11.72
N MET A 586 2.56 -12.52 -10.70
CA MET A 586 2.38 -12.23 -9.27
C MET A 586 3.62 -12.67 -8.47
N ALA A 587 3.98 -11.94 -7.43
CA ALA A 587 5.04 -12.31 -6.48
C ALA A 587 4.47 -12.46 -5.07
N VAL A 588 4.64 -13.65 -4.48
CA VAL A 588 4.15 -13.97 -3.14
C VAL A 588 5.31 -14.47 -2.29
N SER A 589 5.71 -13.68 -1.29
CA SER A 589 6.75 -14.02 -0.32
C SER A 589 6.67 -13.07 0.90
N SER A 590 7.67 -13.09 1.80
CA SER A 590 7.90 -12.09 2.85
C SER A 590 8.36 -10.75 2.25
N PHE A 591 7.57 -10.21 1.32
CA PHE A 591 7.97 -9.13 0.44
C PHE A 591 7.57 -7.76 1.02
N SER A 592 8.54 -7.07 1.62
CA SER A 592 8.30 -5.75 2.23
C SER A 592 7.90 -4.68 1.22
N ILE A 593 6.80 -4.01 1.52
CA ILE A 593 6.32 -2.81 0.84
C ILE A 593 7.26 -1.65 1.16
N ASN A 594 7.91 -1.08 0.14
CA ASN A 594 8.79 0.06 0.32
C ASN A 594 8.60 1.12 -0.77
N SER A 595 8.99 2.36 -0.49
CA SER A 595 8.78 3.49 -1.42
C SER A 595 9.53 3.34 -2.76
N ALA A 596 10.63 2.59 -2.83
CA ALA A 596 11.39 2.42 -4.07
C ALA A 596 10.75 1.39 -5.01
N ARG A 597 10.23 0.29 -4.44
CA ARG A 597 9.55 -0.80 -5.13
C ARG A 597 8.14 -0.40 -5.53
N SER A 598 7.38 0.29 -4.67
CA SER A 598 6.03 0.79 -4.99
C SER A 598 5.98 1.81 -6.13
N ARG A 599 7.13 2.30 -6.62
CA ARG A 599 7.19 3.17 -7.82
C ARG A 599 7.20 2.38 -9.13
N VAL A 600 7.61 1.12 -9.09
CA VAL A 600 7.84 0.28 -10.28
C VAL A 600 6.93 -0.94 -10.33
N ILE A 601 6.38 -1.35 -9.19
CA ILE A 601 5.41 -2.44 -9.07
C ILE A 601 4.28 -2.02 -8.12
N ASP A 602 3.14 -2.67 -8.24
CA ASP A 602 1.99 -2.46 -7.35
C ASP A 602 2.02 -3.47 -6.20
N PHE A 603 1.54 -3.05 -5.04
CA PHE A 603 1.40 -3.93 -3.87
C PHE A 603 -0.06 -4.00 -3.45
N THR A 604 -0.45 -5.17 -2.95
CA THR A 604 -1.75 -5.33 -2.28
C THR A 604 -1.76 -4.66 -0.90
N SER A 605 -2.93 -4.63 -0.26
CA SER A 605 -3.02 -4.38 1.18
C SER A 605 -2.08 -5.34 1.94
N PRO A 606 -1.40 -4.86 3.01
CA PRO A 606 -0.43 -5.68 3.72
C PRO A 606 -1.13 -6.82 4.47
N PHE A 607 -0.76 -8.06 4.15
CA PHE A 607 -1.32 -9.25 4.79
C PHE A 607 -0.64 -9.56 6.13
N PHE A 608 0.61 -9.11 6.32
CA PHE A 608 1.38 -9.30 7.54
C PHE A 608 2.08 -7.99 7.93
N SER A 609 2.05 -7.63 9.22
CA SER A 609 2.77 -6.45 9.73
C SER A 609 4.08 -6.88 10.38
N THR A 610 5.18 -6.28 9.96
CA THR A 610 6.52 -6.55 10.51
C THR A 610 7.26 -5.24 10.79
N SER A 611 8.50 -5.35 11.23
CA SER A 611 9.40 -4.24 11.51
C SER A 611 10.83 -4.77 11.52
N LEU A 612 11.84 -3.91 11.46
CA LEU A 612 13.22 -4.34 11.65
C LEU A 612 13.52 -4.61 13.14
N GLY A 613 14.21 -5.72 13.38
CA GLY A 613 14.70 -6.14 14.69
C GLY A 613 16.19 -6.46 14.65
N ILE A 614 16.77 -6.63 15.83
CA ILE A 614 18.18 -7.00 15.98
C ILE A 614 18.23 -8.32 16.74
N LEU A 615 18.83 -9.33 16.12
CA LEU A 615 19.06 -10.64 16.70
C LEU A 615 20.45 -10.68 17.32
N VAL A 616 20.53 -11.12 18.58
CA VAL A 616 21.78 -11.34 19.30
C VAL A 616 21.77 -12.70 19.98
N ARG A 617 22.96 -13.20 20.29
CA ARG A 617 23.14 -14.40 21.11
C ARG A 617 23.40 -14.00 22.56
N SER A 618 22.63 -14.53 23.49
CA SER A 618 22.88 -14.40 24.92
C SER A 618 24.23 -15.04 25.27
N LYS A 619 24.99 -14.34 26.12
CA LYS A 619 26.22 -14.88 26.68
C LYS A 619 25.99 -15.25 28.14
N ASP A 620 26.37 -16.48 28.47
CA ASP A 620 26.37 -16.95 29.85
C ASP A 620 27.49 -16.21 30.62
N THR A 621 27.12 -15.18 31.38
CA THR A 621 28.10 -14.50 32.24
C THR A 621 28.46 -15.41 33.41
N ALA A 622 29.69 -15.93 33.42
CA ALA A 622 30.20 -16.60 34.61
C ALA A 622 30.24 -15.59 35.76
N ALA A 623 29.62 -15.93 36.89
CA ALA A 623 29.66 -15.08 38.07
C ALA A 623 31.12 -14.77 38.41
N PRO A 624 31.51 -13.49 38.54
CA PRO A 624 32.89 -13.14 38.84
C PRO A 624 33.30 -13.78 40.17
N ILE A 625 34.59 -14.08 40.33
CA ILE A 625 35.14 -14.78 41.50
C ILE A 625 34.75 -14.08 42.83
N GLY A 626 34.52 -12.76 42.82
CA GLY A 626 34.07 -11.97 43.97
C GLY A 626 32.54 -11.86 44.18
N ALA A 627 31.71 -12.55 43.39
CA ALA A 627 30.24 -12.40 43.45
C ALA A 627 29.63 -12.73 44.82
N PHE A 628 30.27 -13.57 45.62
CA PHE A 628 29.81 -13.90 46.98
C PHE A 628 29.83 -12.70 47.95
N MET A 629 30.57 -11.62 47.65
CA MET A 629 30.61 -10.40 48.47
C MET A 629 29.52 -9.39 48.12
N TRP A 630 28.88 -9.51 46.96
CA TRP A 630 27.83 -8.58 46.47
C TRP A 630 26.59 -8.43 47.37
N PRO A 631 26.12 -9.44 48.15
CA PRO A 631 24.90 -9.32 48.95
C PRO A 631 24.95 -8.22 50.02
N LEU A 632 26.15 -7.81 50.44
CA LEU A 632 26.39 -6.75 51.41
C LEU A 632 27.37 -5.74 50.82
N HIS A 633 27.02 -4.46 50.88
CA HIS A 633 27.92 -3.39 50.48
C HIS A 633 29.19 -3.41 51.35
N TRP A 634 30.34 -3.02 50.79
CA TRP A 634 31.64 -3.07 51.49
C TRP A 634 31.66 -2.30 52.82
N THR A 635 30.84 -1.24 52.94
CA THR A 635 30.67 -0.48 54.19
C THR A 635 30.03 -1.32 55.30
N MET A 636 29.10 -2.23 54.97
CA MET A 636 28.46 -3.13 55.95
C MET A 636 29.47 -4.15 56.47
N TRP A 637 30.35 -4.67 55.61
CA TRP A 637 31.44 -5.56 56.03
C TRP A 637 32.39 -4.89 57.03
N VAL A 638 32.79 -3.65 56.75
CA VAL A 638 33.59 -2.84 57.68
C VAL A 638 32.81 -2.56 58.97
N GLY A 639 31.52 -2.24 58.86
CA GLY A 639 30.63 -2.04 60.01
C GLY A 639 30.54 -3.26 60.93
N ILE A 640 30.35 -4.45 60.36
CA ILE A 640 30.33 -5.73 61.11
C ILE A 640 31.68 -5.98 61.79
N PHE A 641 32.79 -5.75 61.08
CA PHE A 641 34.13 -5.90 61.64
C PHE A 641 34.35 -4.97 62.83
N VAL A 642 34.00 -3.68 62.70
CA VAL A 642 34.12 -2.69 63.78
C VAL A 642 33.20 -3.03 64.95
N ALA A 643 31.92 -3.36 64.68
CA ALA A 643 30.97 -3.75 65.71
C ALA A 643 31.44 -4.99 66.49
N LEU A 644 32.00 -6.00 65.81
CA LEU A 644 32.56 -7.18 66.46
C LEU A 644 33.69 -6.84 67.44
N HIS A 645 34.62 -5.96 67.05
CA HIS A 645 35.74 -5.55 67.89
C HIS A 645 35.29 -4.70 69.07
N ILE A 646 34.29 -3.83 68.86
CA ILE A 646 33.65 -3.02 69.90
C ILE A 646 32.92 -3.92 70.92
N THR A 647 32.12 -4.87 70.46
CA THR A 647 31.41 -5.81 71.35
C THR A 647 32.39 -6.68 72.13
N ALA A 648 33.47 -7.17 71.50
CA ALA A 648 34.50 -7.93 72.20
C ALA A 648 35.23 -7.09 73.26
N LEU A 649 35.50 -5.80 72.97
CA LEU A 649 36.09 -4.86 73.92
C LEU A 649 35.15 -4.64 75.11
N PHE A 650 33.87 -4.35 74.88
CA PHE A 650 32.89 -4.16 75.95
C PHE A 650 32.65 -5.42 76.78
N LEU A 651 32.61 -6.61 76.16
CA LEU A 651 32.57 -7.88 76.89
C LEU A 651 33.78 -8.03 77.81
N THR A 652 34.98 -7.64 77.37
CA THR A 652 36.16 -7.68 78.24
C THR A 652 36.13 -6.64 79.36
N LEU A 653 35.68 -5.41 79.09
CA LEU A 653 35.55 -4.37 80.10
C LEU A 653 34.48 -4.74 81.15
N TYR A 654 33.35 -5.28 80.72
CA TYR A 654 32.30 -5.74 81.64
C TYR A 654 32.72 -6.96 82.47
N GLU A 655 33.53 -7.86 81.91
CA GLU A 655 34.09 -8.97 82.68
C GLU A 655 35.17 -8.49 83.67
N TRP A 656 36.00 -7.50 83.29
CA TRP A 656 37.04 -6.93 84.17
C TRP A 656 36.47 -6.07 85.29
N ASN A 657 35.45 -5.27 85.02
CA ASN A 657 34.85 -4.35 85.99
C ASN A 657 33.76 -5.01 86.86
N SER A 658 33.33 -6.24 86.54
CA SER A 658 32.31 -6.94 87.33
C SER A 658 32.92 -7.62 88.57
N PRO A 659 32.28 -7.52 89.76
CA PRO A 659 32.76 -8.16 90.99
C PRO A 659 32.80 -9.70 90.91
N PHE A 660 32.11 -10.31 89.94
CA PHE A 660 32.13 -11.75 89.66
C PHE A 660 33.27 -12.20 88.73
N GLY A 661 33.92 -11.26 88.04
CA GLY A 661 35.01 -11.49 87.10
C GLY A 661 36.39 -11.64 87.76
N MET A 662 36.68 -10.85 88.80
CA MET A 662 38.00 -10.76 89.47
C MET A 662 37.99 -10.97 91.00
N THR A 663 37.24 -11.93 91.54
CA THR A 663 37.37 -12.33 92.96
C THR A 663 38.38 -13.49 93.16
N PRO A 664 39.38 -13.38 94.05
CA PRO A 664 40.52 -14.31 94.13
C PRO A 664 40.28 -15.62 94.91
N HIS A 665 39.14 -15.79 95.59
CA HIS A 665 38.97 -16.91 96.55
C HIS A 665 38.22 -18.15 96.00
N GLY A 666 37.96 -18.25 94.70
CA GLY A 666 37.21 -19.36 94.10
C GLY A 666 38.03 -20.21 93.12
N ARG A 667 38.62 -21.31 93.63
CA ARG A 667 39.14 -22.53 92.94
C ARG A 667 39.81 -22.30 91.56
N ASN A 668 41.15 -22.19 91.58
CA ASN A 668 42.09 -22.45 90.48
C ASN A 668 41.79 -21.77 89.11
N ARG A 669 41.88 -20.44 89.02
CA ARG A 669 41.74 -19.69 87.75
C ARG A 669 43.10 -19.35 87.13
N VAL A 670 43.69 -20.29 86.40
CA VAL A 670 45.00 -20.11 85.71
C VAL A 670 44.85 -19.43 84.33
N LYS A 671 43.66 -18.95 83.95
CA LYS A 671 43.41 -18.21 82.70
C LYS A 671 42.38 -17.11 82.94
N VAL A 672 42.77 -15.85 82.77
CA VAL A 672 41.88 -14.67 82.78
C VAL A 672 41.10 -14.62 81.45
N PHE A 673 39.84 -14.18 81.47
CA PHE A 673 39.10 -13.90 80.24
C PHE A 673 39.77 -12.73 79.52
N SER A 674 40.49 -13.05 78.45
CA SER A 674 41.30 -12.11 77.66
C SER A 674 40.49 -11.58 76.48
N TYR A 675 40.86 -10.42 75.94
CA TYR A 675 40.31 -9.86 74.70
C TYR A 675 40.32 -10.86 73.54
N SER A 676 41.37 -11.68 73.42
CA SER A 676 41.42 -12.76 72.43
C SER A 676 40.36 -13.85 72.66
N SER A 677 40.02 -14.15 73.92
CA SER A 677 38.96 -15.11 74.26
C SER A 677 37.57 -14.54 73.96
N ALA A 678 37.37 -13.23 74.15
CA ALA A 678 36.14 -12.52 73.83
C ALA A 678 35.95 -12.40 72.31
N LEU A 679 37.00 -12.03 71.56
CA LEU A 679 36.98 -12.00 70.10
C LEU A 679 36.65 -13.37 69.52
N ASN A 680 37.28 -14.45 70.02
CA ASN A 680 36.98 -15.80 69.57
C ASN A 680 35.52 -16.20 69.81
N LEU A 681 34.94 -15.77 70.95
CA LEU A 681 33.52 -15.97 71.24
C LEU A 681 32.61 -15.15 70.30
N CYS A 682 32.92 -13.87 70.06
CA CYS A 682 32.16 -13.02 69.14
C CYS A 682 32.19 -13.56 67.69
N TYR A 683 33.35 -14.00 67.21
CA TYR A 683 33.50 -14.65 65.90
C TYR A 683 32.75 -15.98 65.82
N ALA A 684 32.78 -16.79 66.89
CA ALA A 684 32.04 -18.05 66.95
C ALA A 684 30.52 -17.83 66.79
N ILE A 685 29.97 -16.81 67.47
CA ILE A 685 28.55 -16.43 67.36
C ILE A 685 28.23 -15.90 65.95
N LEU A 686 29.08 -15.05 65.37
CA LEU A 686 28.88 -14.50 64.02
C LEU A 686 28.84 -15.59 62.94
N PHE A 687 29.72 -16.59 63.02
CA PHE A 687 29.78 -17.71 62.07
C PHE A 687 28.87 -18.89 62.43
N GLY A 688 28.04 -18.76 63.47
CA GLY A 688 27.13 -19.82 63.91
C GLY A 688 27.82 -21.11 64.37
N ARG A 689 29.09 -21.04 64.82
CA ARG A 689 29.84 -22.20 65.33
C ARG A 689 29.92 -22.19 66.85
N THR A 690 29.76 -23.37 67.46
CA THR A 690 29.96 -23.54 68.90
C THR A 690 31.45 -23.77 69.19
N VAL A 691 32.11 -22.76 69.77
CA VAL A 691 33.49 -22.90 70.25
C VAL A 691 33.48 -23.12 71.76
N SER A 692 34.33 -24.04 72.23
CA SER A 692 34.56 -24.26 73.67
C SER A 692 35.32 -23.07 74.27
N SER A 693 34.59 -21.99 74.54
CA SER A 693 35.05 -20.82 75.30
C SER A 693 34.19 -20.69 76.56
N LYS A 694 34.78 -20.19 77.66
CA LYS A 694 34.03 -19.96 78.89
C LYS A 694 33.05 -18.81 78.67
N THR A 695 31.77 -19.03 78.97
CA THR A 695 30.72 -18.00 78.86
C THR A 695 30.90 -16.90 79.90
N PRO A 696 30.55 -15.64 79.58
CA PRO A 696 30.64 -14.54 80.53
C PRO A 696 29.75 -14.80 81.74
N LYS A 697 30.28 -14.52 82.93
CA LYS A 697 29.59 -14.77 84.21
C LYS A 697 28.69 -13.61 84.64
N CYS A 698 29.04 -12.38 84.25
CA CYS A 698 28.25 -11.21 84.60
C CYS A 698 26.92 -11.18 83.83
N TRP A 699 25.87 -10.71 84.49
CA TRP A 699 24.53 -10.65 83.90
C TRP A 699 24.49 -9.66 82.71
N THR A 700 25.21 -8.54 82.83
CA THR A 700 25.39 -7.55 81.75
C THR A 700 26.11 -8.13 80.54
N GLY A 701 27.15 -8.94 80.73
CA GLY A 701 27.85 -9.62 79.64
C GLY A 701 27.00 -10.69 78.96
N ARG A 702 26.15 -11.41 79.71
CA ARG A 702 25.17 -12.36 79.14
C ARG A 702 24.10 -11.66 78.32
N PHE A 703 23.60 -10.53 78.81
CA PHE A 703 22.64 -9.71 78.07
C PHE A 703 23.26 -9.17 76.77
N LEU A 704 24.46 -8.60 76.84
CA LEU A 704 25.19 -8.13 75.66
C LEU A 704 25.48 -9.26 74.66
N MET A 705 25.82 -10.45 75.14
CA MET A 705 26.04 -11.64 74.31
C MET A 705 24.75 -12.08 73.59
N ASN A 706 23.60 -12.06 74.27
CA ASN A 706 22.31 -12.38 73.65
C ASN A 706 21.90 -11.32 72.62
N LEU A 707 22.13 -10.03 72.89
CA LEU A 707 21.86 -8.95 71.94
C LEU A 707 22.78 -9.05 70.71
N TRP A 708 24.07 -9.34 70.91
CA TRP A 708 25.01 -9.63 69.83
C TRP A 708 24.58 -10.84 68.99
N ALA A 709 24.07 -11.89 69.64
CA ALA A 709 23.56 -13.07 68.93
C ALA A 709 22.33 -12.72 68.07
N ILE A 710 21.39 -11.92 68.57
CA ILE A 710 20.24 -11.43 67.78
C ILE A 710 20.72 -10.60 66.58
N PHE A 711 21.67 -9.69 66.80
CA PHE A 711 22.27 -8.90 65.72
C PHE A 711 22.92 -9.79 64.65
N CYS A 712 23.72 -10.79 65.06
CA CYS A 712 24.34 -11.74 64.14
C CYS A 712 23.31 -12.55 63.35
N LEU A 713 22.21 -12.99 63.99
CA LEU A 713 21.12 -13.70 63.32
C LEU A 713 20.42 -12.83 62.28
N LEU A 714 20.19 -11.55 62.58
CA LEU A 714 19.60 -10.60 61.63
C LEU A 714 20.53 -10.35 60.43
N VAL A 715 21.83 -10.16 60.67
CA VAL A 715 22.83 -9.98 59.61
C VAL A 715 22.95 -11.24 58.75
N LEU A 716 22.99 -12.43 59.36
CA LEU A 716 23.05 -13.70 58.65
C LEU A 716 21.80 -13.91 57.79
N SER A 717 20.62 -13.67 58.36
CA SER A 717 19.34 -13.75 57.65
C SER A 717 19.31 -12.80 56.45
N SER A 718 19.69 -11.53 56.63
CA SER A 718 19.74 -10.55 55.55
C SER A 718 20.77 -10.91 54.47
N TYR A 719 21.96 -11.42 54.85
CA TYR A 719 22.95 -11.91 53.90
C TYR A 719 22.39 -13.07 53.07
N THR A 720 21.74 -14.04 53.71
CA THR A 720 21.15 -15.19 53.01
C THR A 720 19.99 -14.79 52.10
N ALA A 721 19.15 -13.82 52.50
CA ALA A 721 18.05 -13.31 51.70
C ALA A 721 18.55 -12.52 50.48
N ASN A 722 19.52 -11.63 50.66
CA ASN A 722 20.10 -10.85 49.57
C ASN A 722 20.91 -11.74 48.61
N LEU A 723 21.62 -12.75 49.11
CA LEU A 723 22.32 -13.72 48.28
C LEU A 723 21.33 -14.50 47.42
N ALA A 724 20.23 -14.99 48.02
CA ALA A 724 19.16 -15.66 47.28
C ALA A 724 18.55 -14.74 46.21
N ALA A 725 18.25 -13.49 46.54
CA ALA A 725 17.73 -12.51 45.57
C ALA A 725 18.69 -12.24 44.40
N VAL A 726 19.99 -12.08 44.68
CA VAL A 726 21.02 -11.86 43.64
C VAL A 726 21.26 -13.10 42.79
N MET A 727 21.14 -14.30 43.37
CA MET A 727 21.28 -15.58 42.68
C MET A 727 20.07 -15.92 41.80
N VAL A 728 18.86 -15.53 42.23
CA VAL A 728 17.61 -15.69 41.47
C VAL A 728 17.47 -14.64 40.38
N GLY A 729 18.11 -13.48 40.52
CA GLY A 729 18.16 -12.45 39.49
C GLY A 729 18.86 -12.98 38.24
N GLU A 730 18.08 -13.48 37.28
CA GLU A 730 18.54 -13.83 35.94
C GLU A 730 19.26 -12.61 35.34
N LYS A 731 20.55 -12.75 35.08
CA LYS A 731 21.37 -11.74 34.41
C LYS A 731 21.76 -12.24 33.03
N THR A 732 20.77 -12.49 32.18
CA THR A 732 21.00 -12.38 30.74
C THR A 732 21.20 -10.89 30.45
N PHE A 733 22.45 -10.45 30.39
CA PHE A 733 22.73 -9.09 29.95
C PHE A 733 22.49 -9.03 28.45
N GLU A 734 21.47 -8.28 28.04
CA GLU A 734 21.35 -7.84 26.65
C GLU A 734 22.60 -7.01 26.33
N GLU A 735 23.46 -7.50 25.44
CA GLU A 735 24.68 -6.78 25.07
C GLU A 735 24.39 -5.47 24.34
N LEU A 736 23.15 -5.31 23.86
CA LEU A 736 22.70 -4.22 23.04
C LEU A 736 21.30 -3.76 23.49
N SER A 737 21.12 -2.45 23.71
CA SER A 737 19.82 -1.89 24.10
C SER A 737 18.88 -1.62 22.91
N GLY A 738 19.42 -1.54 21.68
CA GLY A 738 18.66 -1.30 20.46
C GLY A 738 19.48 -0.58 19.38
N ILE A 739 18.80 -0.01 18.38
CA ILE A 739 19.44 0.59 17.20
C ILE A 739 20.32 1.82 17.51
N HIS A 740 19.95 2.60 18.54
CA HIS A 740 20.67 3.81 18.95
C HIS A 740 21.79 3.54 19.96
N ASP A 741 22.19 2.28 20.14
CA ASP A 741 23.28 1.93 21.04
C ASP A 741 24.61 2.48 20.51
N ALA A 742 25.45 3.00 21.41
CA ALA A 742 26.76 3.52 21.08
C ALA A 742 27.65 2.46 20.40
N LYS A 743 27.45 1.16 20.70
CA LYS A 743 28.19 0.06 20.07
C LYS A 743 27.95 -0.10 18.56
N LEU A 744 26.74 0.25 18.09
CA LEU A 744 26.41 0.21 16.66
C LEU A 744 26.87 1.47 15.93
N HIS A 745 26.71 2.63 16.56
CA HIS A 745 27.11 3.91 15.98
C HIS A 745 28.64 4.11 15.97
N HIS A 746 29.37 3.52 16.93
CA HIS A 746 30.83 3.60 17.01
C HIS A 746 31.46 2.21 17.00
N PRO A 747 31.67 1.60 15.82
CA PRO A 747 32.21 0.23 15.70
C PRO A 747 33.68 0.09 16.12
N SER A 748 34.33 1.15 16.62
CA SER A 748 35.73 1.17 17.08
C SER A 748 36.07 0.18 18.20
N GLN A 749 35.06 -0.49 18.77
CA GLN A 749 35.21 -1.54 19.79
C GLN A 749 35.23 -2.97 19.24
N GLY A 750 35.24 -3.17 17.92
CA GLY A 750 35.30 -4.51 17.30
C GLY A 750 33.98 -5.27 17.27
N PHE A 751 32.85 -4.59 17.44
CA PHE A 751 31.50 -5.17 17.38
C PHE A 751 31.07 -5.37 15.92
N ARG A 752 30.81 -6.61 15.51
CA ARG A 752 30.50 -6.97 14.11
C ARG A 752 29.00 -7.17 13.96
N PHE A 753 28.41 -6.44 13.03
CA PHE A 753 27.00 -6.59 12.71
C PHE A 753 26.78 -6.51 11.19
N GLY A 754 25.75 -7.21 10.74
CA GLY A 754 25.43 -7.38 9.33
C GLY A 754 23.93 -7.52 9.10
N THR A 755 23.53 -7.46 7.83
CA THR A 755 22.18 -7.76 7.37
C THR A 755 22.25 -8.61 6.08
N VAL A 756 21.10 -8.94 5.49
CA VAL A 756 21.06 -9.64 4.20
C VAL A 756 21.28 -8.67 3.05
N ARG A 757 22.09 -9.08 2.08
CA ARG A 757 22.37 -8.32 0.85
C ARG A 757 21.10 -8.17 0.00
N GLU A 758 20.91 -6.99 -0.58
CA GLU A 758 19.79 -6.65 -1.47
C GLU A 758 18.41 -6.83 -0.81
N SER A 759 18.34 -6.66 0.51
CA SER A 759 17.12 -6.70 1.32
C SER A 759 16.55 -5.29 1.58
N SER A 760 15.30 -5.23 2.05
CA SER A 760 14.67 -4.00 2.58
C SER A 760 15.47 -3.43 3.75
N ALA A 761 15.97 -4.29 4.64
CA ALA A 761 16.80 -3.91 5.77
C ALA A 761 18.09 -3.20 5.33
N GLU A 762 18.81 -3.71 4.31
CA GLU A 762 20.00 -3.05 3.78
C GLU A 762 19.68 -1.65 3.22
N ASP A 763 18.61 -1.54 2.42
CA ASP A 763 18.16 -0.28 1.81
C ASP A 763 17.74 0.74 2.87
N TYR A 764 17.08 0.30 3.94
CA TYR A 764 16.71 1.15 5.07
C TYR A 764 17.94 1.67 5.79
N MET A 765 18.89 0.77 6.12
CA MET A 765 20.13 1.14 6.81
C MET A 765 20.96 2.12 5.99
N LYS A 766 21.03 1.93 4.67
CA LYS A 766 21.71 2.84 3.75
C LYS A 766 21.11 4.26 3.75
N LYS A 767 19.79 4.38 3.84
CA LYS A 767 19.09 5.69 3.82
C LYS A 767 19.11 6.38 5.18
N SER A 768 18.85 5.64 6.25
CA SER A 768 18.67 6.19 7.60
C SER A 768 19.99 6.33 8.35
N PHE A 769 20.96 5.42 8.14
CA PHE A 769 22.22 5.37 8.88
C PHE A 769 23.42 5.06 7.95
N PRO A 770 23.83 6.01 7.10
CA PRO A 770 24.84 5.76 6.07
C PRO A 770 26.21 5.34 6.61
N GLU A 771 26.67 5.93 7.73
CA GLU A 771 27.94 5.57 8.37
C GLU A 771 27.93 4.13 8.89
N MET A 772 26.82 3.74 9.53
CA MET A 772 26.61 2.39 10.02
C MET A 772 26.56 1.38 8.87
N HIS A 773 25.87 1.72 7.77
CA HIS A 773 25.81 0.89 6.56
C HIS A 773 27.19 0.67 5.93
N GLU A 774 28.06 1.70 5.91
CA GLU A 774 29.40 1.58 5.34
C GLU A 774 30.31 0.62 6.11
N TYR A 775 30.11 0.47 7.42
CA TYR A 775 30.75 -0.58 8.20
C TYR A 775 30.08 -1.94 7.97
N MET A 776 28.75 -1.98 8.06
CA MET A 776 27.92 -3.19 7.96
C MET A 776 28.13 -3.96 6.64
N ARG A 777 28.35 -3.26 5.53
CA ARG A 777 28.50 -3.86 4.17
C ARG A 777 29.55 -4.97 4.09
N ARG A 778 30.57 -4.95 4.96
CA ARG A 778 31.66 -5.95 4.99
C ARG A 778 31.23 -7.29 5.61
N PHE A 779 30.18 -7.24 6.42
CA PHE A 779 29.65 -8.35 7.20
C PHE A 779 28.24 -8.76 6.73
N ASN A 780 27.77 -8.24 5.60
CA ASN A 780 26.48 -8.61 5.04
C ASN A 780 26.49 -10.04 4.50
N GLU A 781 25.46 -10.78 4.86
CA GLU A 781 25.25 -12.18 4.50
C GLU A 781 24.29 -12.33 3.31
N PRO A 782 24.33 -13.44 2.56
CA PRO A 782 23.45 -13.64 1.42
C PRO A 782 22.01 -14.00 1.81
N THR A 783 21.80 -14.68 2.94
CA THR A 783 20.49 -15.19 3.38
C THR A 783 20.33 -15.09 4.89
N THR A 784 19.07 -15.09 5.37
CA THR A 784 18.74 -15.04 6.80
C THR A 784 19.37 -16.19 7.60
N PRO A 785 19.26 -17.47 7.17
CA PRO A 785 19.82 -18.60 7.92
C PRO A 785 21.35 -18.55 8.03
N ASN A 786 22.05 -18.02 7.01
CA ASN A 786 23.50 -17.82 7.06
C ASN A 786 23.89 -16.80 8.14
N GLY A 787 23.13 -15.70 8.27
CA GLY A 787 23.30 -14.71 9.33
C GLY A 787 23.13 -15.31 10.72
N VAL A 788 22.08 -16.10 10.92
CA VAL A 788 21.82 -16.80 12.20
C VAL A 788 22.91 -17.82 12.50
N SER A 789 23.38 -18.58 11.51
CA SER A 789 24.47 -19.55 11.67
C SER A 789 25.77 -18.86 12.12
N ASN A 790 26.12 -17.72 11.51
CA ASN A 790 27.31 -16.96 11.87
C ASN A 790 27.26 -16.34 13.28
N LEU A 791 26.05 -16.10 13.82
CA LEU A 791 25.85 -15.75 15.24
C LEU A 791 26.04 -16.96 16.17
N LYS A 792 25.66 -18.17 15.71
CA LYS A 792 25.73 -19.42 16.48
C LYS A 792 27.13 -20.05 16.53
N THR A 793 28.01 -19.74 15.58
CA THR A 793 29.42 -20.21 15.61
C THR A 793 30.17 -19.78 16.87
N ASP A 794 31.13 -20.60 17.33
CA ASP A 794 32.01 -20.30 18.47
C ASP A 794 33.50 -20.41 18.03
N PRO A 795 34.27 -19.30 17.94
CA PRO A 795 33.88 -17.92 18.26
C PRO A 795 32.88 -17.34 17.25
N PRO A 796 31.98 -16.43 17.70
CA PRO A 796 30.98 -15.82 16.81
C PRO A 796 31.66 -15.02 15.70
N LYS A 797 31.18 -15.17 14.46
CA LYS A 797 31.62 -14.35 13.32
C LYS A 797 30.89 -13.02 13.26
N LEU A 798 29.63 -13.02 13.70
CA LEU A 798 28.77 -11.84 13.88
C LEU A 798 28.37 -11.74 15.34
N ASP A 799 28.30 -10.52 15.87
CA ASP A 799 27.87 -10.24 17.24
C ASP A 799 26.40 -9.79 17.29
N ALA A 800 25.91 -9.16 16.22
CA ALA A 800 24.50 -8.84 16.01
C ALA A 800 24.07 -8.99 14.55
N PHE A 801 22.81 -9.31 14.30
CA PHE A 801 22.24 -9.44 12.96
C PHE A 801 20.93 -8.66 12.84
N ILE A 802 20.82 -7.82 11.82
CA ILE A 802 19.67 -6.93 11.62
C ILE A 802 18.83 -7.47 10.46
N MET A 803 17.56 -7.75 10.72
CA MET A 803 16.61 -8.25 9.72
C MET A 803 15.17 -8.01 10.21
N ASP A 804 14.18 -8.27 9.36
CA ASP A 804 12.78 -8.29 9.71
C ASP A 804 12.51 -9.15 10.95
N LYS A 805 11.89 -8.53 11.94
CA LYS A 805 11.55 -9.11 13.24
C LYS A 805 10.69 -10.36 13.11
N ALA A 806 9.80 -10.43 12.11
CA ALA A 806 9.00 -11.63 11.84
C ALA A 806 9.87 -12.87 11.59
N LEU A 807 10.92 -12.75 10.78
CA LEU A 807 11.87 -13.83 10.50
C LEU A 807 12.72 -14.13 11.74
N LEU A 808 13.18 -13.08 12.43
CA LEU A 808 14.02 -13.24 13.63
C LEU A 808 13.27 -13.90 14.80
N ASP A 809 12.02 -13.54 15.04
CA ASP A 809 11.19 -14.13 16.10
C ASP A 809 10.94 -15.62 15.83
N TYR A 810 10.80 -16.01 14.55
CA TYR A 810 10.72 -17.41 14.18
C TYR A 810 12.03 -18.15 14.52
N GLU A 811 13.18 -17.61 14.11
CA GLU A 811 14.52 -18.18 14.40
C GLU A 811 14.82 -18.29 15.91
N VAL A 812 14.34 -17.34 16.70
CA VAL A 812 14.40 -17.40 18.17
C VAL A 812 13.51 -18.52 18.71
N SER A 813 12.31 -18.69 18.16
CA SER A 813 11.37 -19.69 18.67
C SER A 813 11.84 -21.13 18.41
N ILE A 814 12.47 -21.40 17.25
CA ILE A 814 12.97 -22.73 16.88
C ILE A 814 14.36 -23.06 17.46
N ASP A 815 15.01 -22.12 18.14
CA ASP A 815 16.35 -22.32 18.67
C ASP A 815 16.36 -23.44 19.72
N ALA A 816 17.18 -24.48 19.51
CA ALA A 816 17.24 -25.62 20.43
C ALA A 816 17.81 -25.23 21.82
N ASP A 817 18.75 -24.29 21.82
CA ASP A 817 19.48 -23.84 23.01
C ASP A 817 18.79 -22.68 23.74
N CYS A 818 17.78 -22.06 23.12
CA CYS A 818 17.10 -20.86 23.61
C CYS A 818 18.06 -19.73 24.01
N LYS A 819 19.19 -19.61 23.30
CA LYS A 819 20.21 -18.56 23.56
C LYS A 819 20.06 -17.37 22.63
N MET A 820 19.26 -17.49 21.58
CA MET A 820 18.99 -16.37 20.67
C MET A 820 17.88 -15.50 21.24
N LEU A 821 18.02 -14.18 21.12
CA LEU A 821 16.98 -13.23 21.49
C LEU A 821 16.95 -12.01 20.57
N THR A 822 15.77 -11.45 20.36
CA THR A 822 15.58 -10.17 19.67
C THR A 822 15.66 -9.03 20.69
N VAL A 823 16.50 -8.03 20.43
CA VAL A 823 16.77 -6.91 21.35
C VAL A 823 16.30 -5.57 20.80
N GLY A 824 15.95 -4.68 21.73
CA GLY A 824 15.53 -3.32 21.44
C GLY A 824 14.08 -3.18 20.98
N LYS A 825 13.66 -1.92 20.82
CA LYS A 825 12.34 -1.62 20.28
C LYS A 825 12.34 -1.86 18.77
N PRO A 826 11.27 -2.45 18.21
CA PRO A 826 11.11 -2.55 16.77
C PRO A 826 11.17 -1.17 16.11
N PHE A 827 11.88 -1.06 14.99
CA PHE A 827 12.01 0.18 14.21
C PHE A 827 11.74 -0.11 12.73
N ALA A 828 11.46 0.91 11.93
CA ALA A 828 11.05 0.76 10.53
C ALA A 828 9.87 -0.22 10.37
N ILE A 829 8.68 0.21 10.80
CA ILE A 829 7.46 -0.61 10.65
C ILE A 829 7.16 -0.75 9.16
N GLU A 830 7.05 -1.99 8.70
CA GLU A 830 6.79 -2.35 7.31
C GLU A 830 5.64 -3.37 7.24
N GLY A 831 5.02 -3.48 6.07
CA GLY A 831 4.03 -4.52 5.78
C GLY A 831 4.55 -5.44 4.69
N TYR A 832 4.27 -6.74 4.80
CA TYR A 832 4.40 -7.66 3.67
C TYR A 832 3.15 -7.59 2.82
N GLY A 833 3.35 -7.40 1.52
CA GLY A 833 2.28 -7.35 0.52
C GLY A 833 2.58 -8.28 -0.65
N ILE A 834 1.54 -8.68 -1.36
CA ILE A 834 1.69 -9.41 -2.62
C ILE A 834 2.10 -8.41 -3.69
N GLY A 835 3.17 -8.72 -4.43
CA GLY A 835 3.68 -7.89 -5.51
C GLY A 835 2.99 -8.22 -6.83
N LEU A 836 2.57 -7.19 -7.56
CA LEU A 836 1.93 -7.30 -8.88
C LEU A 836 2.62 -6.35 -9.87
N PRO A 837 2.56 -6.64 -11.18
CA PRO A 837 3.00 -5.69 -12.20
C PRO A 837 2.28 -4.34 -12.05
N GLN A 838 2.95 -3.27 -12.45
CA GLN A 838 2.40 -1.91 -12.34
C GLN A 838 1.08 -1.77 -13.13
N ASN A 839 0.08 -1.14 -12.52
CA ASN A 839 -1.29 -0.98 -13.02
C ASN A 839 -2.03 -2.32 -13.26
N SER A 840 -1.73 -3.34 -12.45
CA SER A 840 -2.42 -4.63 -12.56
C SER A 840 -3.89 -4.52 -12.12
N PRO A 841 -4.84 -5.06 -12.91
CA PRO A 841 -6.26 -5.08 -12.54
C PRO A 841 -6.55 -6.00 -11.34
N LEU A 842 -5.57 -6.83 -10.94
CA LEU A 842 -5.70 -7.74 -9.81
C LEU A 842 -5.48 -7.07 -8.46
N THR A 843 -4.81 -5.92 -8.45
CA THR A 843 -4.36 -5.28 -7.21
C THR A 843 -5.53 -4.93 -6.30
N SER A 844 -6.62 -4.36 -6.84
CA SER A 844 -7.81 -4.02 -6.06
C SER A 844 -8.52 -5.26 -5.54
N ASN A 845 -8.75 -6.26 -6.42
CA ASN A 845 -9.51 -7.45 -6.09
C ASN A 845 -8.80 -8.28 -5.01
N ILE A 846 -7.49 -8.53 -5.18
CA ILE A 846 -6.71 -9.28 -4.19
C ILE A 846 -6.63 -8.51 -2.87
N SER A 847 -6.46 -7.17 -2.91
CA SER A 847 -6.45 -6.36 -1.69
C SER A 847 -7.75 -6.44 -0.90
N GLU A 848 -8.89 -6.56 -1.58
CA GLU A 848 -10.19 -6.77 -0.95
C GLU A 848 -10.24 -8.12 -0.24
N PHE A 849 -9.84 -9.21 -0.91
CA PHE A 849 -9.79 -10.54 -0.30
C PHE A 849 -8.83 -10.61 0.89
N ILE A 850 -7.64 -10.03 0.78
CA ILE A 850 -6.71 -9.95 1.92
C ILE A 850 -7.32 -9.18 3.10
N SER A 851 -8.08 -8.11 2.83
CA SER A 851 -8.77 -7.36 3.88
C SER A 851 -9.88 -8.20 4.54
N ARG A 852 -10.63 -8.99 3.75
CA ARG A 852 -11.63 -9.94 4.26
C ARG A 852 -10.98 -11.03 5.12
N TYR A 853 -9.88 -11.64 4.68
CA TYR A 853 -9.17 -12.64 5.48
C TYR A 853 -8.66 -12.11 6.82
N LYS A 854 -8.31 -10.82 6.86
CA LYS A 854 -7.94 -10.15 8.11
C LYS A 854 -9.15 -9.89 9.01
N SER A 855 -10.29 -9.45 8.47
CA SER A 855 -11.51 -9.26 9.26
C SER A 855 -12.08 -10.57 9.79
N ASP A 856 -11.96 -11.65 9.02
CA ASP A 856 -12.51 -12.96 9.35
C ASP A 856 -11.63 -13.72 10.37
N GLY A 857 -10.45 -13.20 10.70
CA GLY A 857 -9.49 -13.84 11.62
C GLY A 857 -8.70 -15.00 10.99
N TYR A 858 -8.79 -15.21 9.68
CA TYR A 858 -8.03 -16.26 8.97
C TYR A 858 -6.52 -16.01 9.07
N MET A 859 -6.08 -14.75 8.97
CA MET A 859 -4.67 -14.38 9.11
C MET A 859 -4.11 -14.68 10.51
N ASP A 860 -4.94 -14.54 11.55
CA ASP A 860 -4.56 -14.86 12.93
C ASP A 860 -4.44 -16.38 13.13
N MET A 861 -5.36 -17.15 12.54
CA MET A 861 -5.28 -18.62 12.53
C MET A 861 -4.01 -19.13 11.84
N LEU A 862 -3.64 -18.53 10.69
CA LEU A 862 -2.38 -18.84 10.02
C LEU A 862 -1.16 -18.46 10.87
N HIS A 863 -1.21 -17.30 11.54
CA HIS A 863 -0.13 -16.89 12.42
C HIS A 863 0.06 -17.91 13.55
N ASP A 864 -1.03 -18.34 14.19
CA ASP A 864 -1.00 -19.39 15.20
C ASP A 864 -0.48 -20.74 14.64
N LYS A 865 -0.88 -21.13 13.42
CA LYS A 865 -0.40 -22.38 12.80
C LYS A 865 1.12 -22.38 12.62
N TRP A 866 1.69 -21.27 12.14
CA TRP A 866 3.11 -21.21 11.74
C TRP A 866 4.06 -20.69 12.83
N TYR A 867 3.60 -19.85 13.77
CA TYR A 867 4.44 -19.24 14.82
C TYR A 867 4.28 -19.87 16.22
N LYS A 868 3.19 -20.60 16.50
CA LYS A 868 2.89 -21.12 17.87
C LYS A 868 3.70 -22.36 18.26
N VAL A 869 4.62 -22.81 17.42
CA VAL A 869 5.52 -23.93 17.70
C VAL A 869 6.59 -23.45 18.69
N VAL A 870 6.33 -23.58 20.00
CA VAL A 870 7.23 -23.08 21.07
C VAL A 870 8.09 -24.19 21.70
N PRO A 871 9.36 -24.34 21.28
CA PRO A 871 10.43 -24.93 22.09
C PRO A 871 10.83 -24.06 23.29
N CYS A 872 10.94 -22.73 23.12
CA CYS A 872 11.51 -21.83 24.14
C CYS A 872 10.47 -21.07 24.99
N GLY A 873 9.30 -20.72 24.43
CA GLY A 873 8.28 -19.92 25.12
C GLY A 873 7.63 -20.59 26.35
N LYS A 874 7.67 -21.93 26.45
CA LYS A 874 7.25 -22.68 27.65
C LYS A 874 8.43 -23.12 28.54
N ARG A 875 9.67 -23.05 28.05
CA ARG A 875 10.86 -23.38 28.83
C ARG A 875 11.30 -22.24 29.73
N VAL A 876 10.98 -20.98 29.46
CA VAL A 876 11.31 -19.89 30.40
C VAL A 876 10.60 -20.07 31.76
N PHE A 877 9.41 -20.71 31.79
CA PHE A 877 8.74 -21.06 33.05
C PHE A 877 9.10 -22.46 33.58
N ALA A 878 9.40 -23.44 32.71
CA ALA A 878 9.77 -24.80 33.15
C ALA A 878 11.27 -24.97 33.48
N VAL A 879 12.17 -24.17 32.91
CA VAL A 879 13.63 -24.12 33.23
C VAL A 879 13.89 -23.27 34.48
N THR A 880 12.83 -22.80 35.15
CA THR A 880 12.93 -22.50 36.59
C THR A 880 13.06 -23.77 37.43
N GLU A 881 12.88 -24.98 36.86
CA GLU A 881 13.33 -26.23 37.48
C GLU A 881 14.86 -26.36 37.41
N THR A 882 15.50 -25.78 38.44
CA THR A 882 16.85 -26.11 38.88
C THR A 882 17.98 -25.62 37.96
N LEU A 883 18.24 -24.31 37.94
CA LEU A 883 19.62 -23.83 37.78
C LEU A 883 20.46 -24.42 38.94
N GLN A 884 20.96 -25.64 38.75
CA GLN A 884 21.89 -26.26 39.68
C GLN A 884 23.14 -25.38 39.71
N MET A 885 23.37 -24.71 40.84
CA MET A 885 24.55 -23.87 41.03
C MET A 885 25.82 -24.73 40.87
N GLY A 886 26.46 -24.61 39.71
CA GLY A 886 27.68 -25.34 39.38
C GLY A 886 28.91 -24.85 40.17
N ILE A 887 29.99 -25.64 40.13
CA ILE A 887 31.23 -25.39 40.87
C ILE A 887 31.89 -24.03 40.52
N ARG A 888 31.62 -23.51 39.31
CA ARG A 888 32.15 -22.23 38.82
C ARG A 888 31.59 -21.04 39.62
N HIS A 889 30.33 -21.10 40.05
CA HIS A 889 29.72 -20.03 40.85
C HIS A 889 30.32 -19.94 42.26
N PHE A 890 30.84 -21.05 42.79
CA PHE A 890 31.52 -21.11 44.10
C PHE A 890 33.05 -21.07 44.01
N SER A 891 33.62 -20.88 42.81
CA SER A 891 35.07 -20.87 42.57
C SER A 891 35.82 -19.90 43.48
N GLY A 892 35.26 -18.72 43.75
CA GLY A 892 35.84 -17.74 44.68
C GLY A 892 35.97 -18.20 46.12
N LEU A 893 35.03 -19.01 46.62
CA LEU A 893 35.11 -19.58 47.96
C LEU A 893 36.23 -20.63 48.05
N PHE A 894 36.42 -21.44 47.01
CA PHE A 894 37.53 -22.40 46.94
C PHE A 894 38.89 -21.69 46.89
N VAL A 895 39.01 -20.59 46.14
CA VAL A 895 40.22 -19.76 46.13
C VAL A 895 40.47 -19.14 47.51
N LEU A 896 39.45 -18.59 48.17
CA LEU A 896 39.57 -18.02 49.51
C LEU A 896 40.02 -19.07 50.54
N LEU A 897 39.50 -20.31 50.45
CA LEU A 897 39.95 -21.41 51.29
C LEU A 897 41.44 -21.72 51.07
N CYS A 898 41.89 -21.77 49.82
CA CYS A 898 43.31 -21.98 49.50
C CYS A 898 44.19 -20.88 50.09
N VAL A 899 43.78 -19.61 49.98
CA VAL A 899 44.46 -18.47 50.61
C VAL A 899 44.48 -18.61 52.14
N GLY A 900 43.37 -19.03 52.74
CA GLY A 900 43.26 -19.28 54.19
C GLY A 900 44.20 -20.38 54.67
N VAL A 901 44.30 -21.50 53.94
CA VAL A 901 45.23 -22.60 54.24
C VAL A 901 46.68 -22.16 54.07
N ALA A 902 47.00 -21.44 52.99
CA ALA A 902 48.33 -20.88 52.79
C ALA A 902 48.71 -19.89 53.90
N GLY A 903 47.79 -19.01 54.31
CA GLY A 903 47.97 -18.12 55.46
C GLY A 903 48.16 -18.89 56.77
N ALA A 904 47.41 -19.98 57.00
CA ALA A 904 47.57 -20.83 58.18
C ALA A 904 48.94 -21.52 58.20
N LEU A 905 49.43 -22.01 57.05
CA LEU A 905 50.77 -22.57 56.93
C LEU A 905 51.86 -21.51 57.14
N LEU A 906 51.68 -20.30 56.61
CA LEU A 906 52.61 -19.18 56.79
C LEU A 906 52.65 -18.70 58.25
N THR A 907 51.49 -18.61 58.91
CA THR A 907 51.41 -18.27 60.34
C THR A 907 51.99 -19.37 61.23
N LEU A 908 51.80 -20.65 60.88
CA LEU A 908 52.47 -21.77 61.55
C LEU A 908 53.99 -21.70 61.36
N ALA A 909 54.45 -21.42 60.14
CA ALA A 909 55.87 -21.23 59.83
C ALA A 909 56.43 -20.00 60.58
N GLY A 910 55.66 -18.92 60.66
CA GLY A 910 55.98 -17.71 61.40
C GLY A 910 56.03 -17.94 62.92
N GLU A 911 55.10 -18.70 63.49
CA GLU A 911 55.14 -19.13 64.89
C GLU A 911 56.36 -20.03 65.14
N HIS A 912 56.63 -20.96 64.24
CA HIS A 912 57.80 -21.84 64.32
C HIS A 912 59.10 -21.03 64.24
N ALA A 913 59.20 -20.07 63.32
CA ALA A 913 60.33 -19.16 63.17
C ALA A 913 60.47 -18.23 64.38
N PHE A 914 59.38 -17.68 64.91
CA PHE A 914 59.37 -16.87 66.12
C PHE A 914 59.84 -17.70 67.33
N TYR A 915 59.35 -18.92 67.50
CA TYR A 915 59.73 -19.82 68.58
C TYR A 915 61.20 -20.28 68.46
N ARG A 916 61.70 -20.54 67.24
CA ARG A 916 63.06 -21.02 66.98
C ARG A 916 64.12 -19.93 66.90
N LEU A 917 63.83 -18.74 66.37
CA LEU A 917 64.81 -17.68 66.09
C LEU A 917 64.67 -16.47 67.03
N VAL A 918 63.44 -16.07 67.35
CA VAL A 918 63.16 -14.85 68.12
C VAL A 918 63.14 -15.14 69.62
N LEU A 919 62.51 -16.24 70.05
CA LEU A 919 62.47 -16.66 71.46
C LEU A 919 63.88 -16.83 72.08
N PRO A 920 64.86 -17.51 71.45
CA PRO A 920 66.21 -17.63 72.01
C PRO A 920 67.02 -16.34 71.96
N ARG A 921 66.69 -15.40 71.06
CA ARG A 921 67.32 -14.06 71.00
C ARG A 921 66.77 -13.14 72.08
N ILE A 922 65.46 -13.18 72.34
CA ILE A 922 64.81 -12.45 73.44
C ILE A 922 65.24 -13.01 74.80
N ARG A 923 65.37 -14.34 74.95
CA ARG A 923 65.87 -14.99 76.18
C ARG A 923 67.31 -14.56 76.53
N ARG A 924 68.12 -14.16 75.54
CA ARG A 924 69.50 -13.67 75.72
C ARG A 924 69.61 -12.18 76.05
N ARG A 925 68.62 -11.35 75.74
CA ARG A 925 68.59 -9.92 76.12
C ARG A 925 67.56 -9.69 77.24
N GLN A 926 67.98 -9.81 78.50
CA GLN A 926 67.17 -9.55 79.70
C GLN A 926 66.79 -8.05 79.86
N LYS A 927 66.07 -7.43 78.92
CA LYS A 927 65.72 -6.00 79.02
C LYS A 927 64.31 -5.59 78.58
N PHE A 928 63.32 -6.49 78.60
CA PHE A 928 61.92 -6.09 78.37
C PHE A 928 60.96 -6.72 79.37
N LYS A 929 60.88 -6.12 80.57
CA LYS A 929 59.93 -6.46 81.65
C LYS A 929 58.52 -5.88 81.43
N TYR A 930 58.31 -5.06 80.39
CA TYR A 930 57.08 -4.27 80.20
C TYR A 930 56.03 -4.90 79.26
N TRP A 931 56.33 -6.03 78.62
CA TRP A 931 55.39 -6.72 77.71
C TRP A 931 54.46 -7.69 78.46
N LEU A 932 53.87 -7.23 79.57
CA LEU A 932 53.10 -8.07 80.50
C LEU A 932 51.60 -8.17 80.13
N HIS A 933 51.08 -7.25 79.31
CA HIS A 933 49.62 -7.11 79.11
C HIS A 933 49.04 -7.77 77.85
N THR A 934 49.86 -8.26 76.91
CA THR A 934 49.36 -8.73 75.61
C THR A 934 49.27 -10.26 75.47
N SER A 935 50.01 -11.07 76.24
CA SER A 935 49.89 -12.54 76.16
C SER A 935 50.50 -13.31 77.34
N GLN A 936 49.65 -13.92 78.19
CA GLN A 936 50.07 -14.87 79.23
C GLN A 936 50.74 -16.15 78.66
N LYS A 937 50.46 -16.51 77.39
CA LYS A 937 51.07 -17.68 76.73
C LYS A 937 52.56 -17.46 76.46
N ILE A 938 52.94 -16.26 76.03
CA ILE A 938 54.34 -15.91 75.71
C ILE A 938 55.16 -15.81 77.00
N HIS A 939 54.57 -15.27 78.08
CA HIS A 939 55.20 -15.27 79.40
C HIS A 939 55.46 -16.70 79.93
N ARG A 940 54.51 -17.62 79.76
CA ARG A 940 54.71 -19.04 80.13
C ARG A 940 55.76 -19.73 79.25
N ALA A 941 55.76 -19.49 77.94
CA ALA A 941 56.75 -20.05 77.02
C ALA A 941 58.18 -19.53 77.28
N LEU A 942 58.32 -18.29 77.75
CA LEU A 942 59.61 -17.70 78.16
C LEU A 942 60.12 -18.29 79.50
N ASN A 943 59.22 -18.67 80.42
CA ASN A 943 59.55 -19.20 81.75
C ASN A 943 59.53 -20.75 81.88
N MET A 944 59.25 -21.52 80.83
CA MET A 944 59.37 -22.99 80.90
C MET A 944 60.84 -23.41 80.81
N THR A 945 61.35 -24.03 81.87
CA THR A 945 62.69 -24.63 81.95
C THR A 945 62.71 -25.99 81.24
N TYR A 946 63.90 -26.37 80.75
CA TYR A 946 64.16 -27.55 79.91
C TYR A 946 63.63 -28.90 80.50
N GLU A 947 63.48 -28.98 81.82
CA GLU A 947 62.92 -30.14 82.54
C GLU A 947 61.43 -30.41 82.25
N ASP A 948 60.60 -29.38 82.04
CA ASP A 948 59.15 -29.55 81.86
C ASP A 948 58.77 -30.07 80.47
N VAL A 949 59.58 -29.77 79.45
CA VAL A 949 59.41 -30.26 78.07
C VAL A 949 59.71 -31.75 77.98
N LYS A 950 60.66 -32.26 78.77
CA LYS A 950 61.01 -33.68 78.87
C LYS A 950 59.87 -34.49 79.50
N LYS A 951 59.19 -33.91 80.50
CA LYS A 951 58.04 -34.54 81.20
C LYS A 951 56.80 -34.68 80.32
N GLN A 952 56.55 -33.73 79.41
CA GLN A 952 55.43 -33.77 78.46
C GLN A 952 55.68 -34.72 77.27
N ARG A 953 56.93 -34.86 76.80
CA ARG A 953 57.27 -35.90 75.80
C ARG A 953 57.11 -37.31 76.39
N ALA A 954 57.54 -37.51 77.64
CA ALA A 954 57.37 -38.78 78.35
C ALA A 954 55.90 -39.15 78.66
N SER A 955 54.98 -38.17 78.79
CA SER A 955 53.54 -38.46 78.95
C SER A 955 52.84 -38.78 77.62
N THR A 956 53.35 -38.24 76.51
CA THR A 956 52.79 -38.45 75.17
C THR A 956 53.19 -39.82 74.59
N GLU A 957 54.43 -40.29 74.87
CA GLU A 957 54.86 -41.66 74.56
C GLU A 957 54.09 -42.74 75.36
N LYS A 958 53.63 -42.43 76.58
CA LYS A 958 52.78 -43.34 77.37
C LYS A 958 51.35 -43.47 76.84
N SER A 959 50.83 -42.47 76.14
CA SER A 959 49.47 -42.52 75.56
C SER A 959 49.41 -43.26 74.23
N CYS A 960 50.51 -43.31 73.45
CA CYS A 960 50.56 -44.05 72.19
C CYS A 960 50.80 -45.56 72.35
N ASN A 961 51.34 -46.02 73.48
CA ASN A 961 51.57 -47.46 73.73
C ASN A 961 50.35 -48.22 74.30
N ILE A 962 49.23 -47.56 74.60
CA ILE A 962 48.02 -48.21 75.13
C ILE A 962 47.07 -48.68 74.00
N GLN A 963 47.30 -48.29 72.75
CA GLN A 963 46.34 -48.52 71.64
C GLN A 963 46.75 -49.61 70.64
N ARG A 964 47.81 -50.40 70.92
CA ARG A 964 48.35 -51.42 69.99
C ARG A 964 48.19 -52.88 70.46
N SER A 965 47.10 -53.23 71.13
CA SER A 965 46.76 -54.63 71.37
C SER A 965 45.25 -54.86 71.42
N GLN A 966 44.63 -55.14 70.26
CA GLN A 966 43.75 -56.30 70.01
C GLN A 966 43.16 -56.26 68.58
N PRO A 967 43.05 -57.42 67.88
CA PRO A 967 42.65 -57.52 66.47
C PRO A 967 41.12 -57.62 66.26
N PRO A 968 40.59 -57.36 65.04
CA PRO A 968 39.15 -57.33 64.76
C PRO A 968 38.58 -58.68 64.28
N GLN A 969 37.33 -58.99 64.66
CA GLN A 969 36.49 -60.06 64.11
C GLN A 969 35.02 -59.60 63.91
N PRO A 970 34.23 -60.26 63.02
CA PRO A 970 33.17 -59.67 62.19
C PRO A 970 31.74 -59.73 62.79
N PRO A 971 30.73 -59.06 62.18
CA PRO A 971 29.41 -58.88 62.78
C PRO A 971 28.41 -60.00 62.43
N PRO A 972 27.44 -60.32 63.32
CA PRO A 972 26.27 -61.12 62.94
C PRO A 972 24.93 -60.38 63.00
N ALA A 973 24.19 -60.57 61.90
CA ALA A 973 22.76 -60.77 61.63
C ALA A 973 21.62 -60.37 62.62
N ALA A 974 20.52 -59.93 62.00
CA ALA A 974 19.17 -59.75 62.53
C ALA A 974 18.45 -61.07 62.88
N PRO A 975 17.34 -60.99 63.67
CA PRO A 975 16.20 -61.88 63.42
C PRO A 975 14.81 -61.21 63.50
N ARG A 976 13.85 -61.89 62.87
CA ARG A 976 12.41 -61.61 62.73
C ARG A 976 11.56 -62.41 63.75
N LYS A 977 10.31 -61.92 63.93
CA LYS A 977 9.01 -62.58 64.30
C LYS A 977 8.55 -62.66 65.77
N GLU A 978 7.45 -61.90 66.04
CA GLU A 978 6.14 -62.20 66.71
C GLU A 978 6.08 -62.96 68.06
N PRO A 979 5.06 -62.70 68.94
CA PRO A 979 3.62 -62.52 68.64
C PRO A 979 2.85 -61.41 69.42
N SER A 980 1.58 -61.22 69.02
CA SER A 980 0.49 -60.40 69.63
C SER A 980 -0.05 -61.05 70.94
N PRO A 981 -0.95 -60.46 71.80
CA PRO A 981 -2.28 -59.91 71.43
C PRO A 981 -2.88 -58.75 72.29
N ALA A 982 -4.11 -58.34 71.89
CA ALA A 982 -5.15 -57.56 72.59
C ALA A 982 -4.95 -56.02 72.69
N GLY A 983 -5.91 -55.14 72.39
CA GLY A 983 -7.31 -55.24 71.97
C GLY A 983 -7.98 -53.86 72.16
N THR A 984 -9.04 -53.57 71.37
CA THR A 984 -10.08 -52.50 71.55
C THR A 984 -9.64 -51.02 71.42
N THR A 985 -10.32 -50.06 70.76
CA THR A 985 -11.65 -49.95 70.13
C THR A 985 -11.75 -48.60 69.38
N ARG A 986 -12.54 -48.56 68.28
CA ARG A 986 -13.37 -47.43 67.74
C ARG A 986 -12.68 -46.13 67.29
N ALA A 987 -13.18 -45.35 66.34
CA ALA A 987 -14.10 -45.51 65.21
C ALA A 987 -14.05 -44.18 64.43
N ALA A 988 -14.36 -44.27 63.12
CA ALA A 988 -15.07 -43.28 62.29
C ALA A 988 -14.31 -42.57 61.15
N ALA A 989 -14.91 -42.77 59.96
CA ALA A 989 -15.09 -41.85 58.84
C ALA A 989 -13.92 -41.53 57.88
N GLN A 990 -13.88 -42.32 56.79
CA GLN A 990 -13.67 -41.86 55.41
C GLN A 990 -14.81 -40.89 54.97
N PRO A 991 -14.76 -40.16 53.82
CA PRO A 991 -14.07 -40.53 52.58
C PRO A 991 -13.43 -39.42 51.71
N SER A 992 -12.65 -39.90 50.74
CA SER A 992 -12.57 -39.45 49.34
C SER A 992 -12.16 -38.00 49.01
N ARG A 993 -11.06 -37.86 48.27
CA ARG A 993 -11.09 -37.63 46.80
C ARG A 993 -9.68 -37.45 46.24
N GLN A 994 -9.28 -38.38 45.38
CA GLN A 994 -8.55 -38.08 44.13
C GLN A 994 -9.43 -37.18 43.24
N PRO A 995 -8.92 -36.42 42.24
CA PRO A 995 -7.93 -36.92 41.28
C PRO A 995 -6.92 -35.89 40.71
N ARG A 996 -5.97 -36.44 39.96
CA ARG A 996 -5.39 -35.91 38.71
C ARG A 996 -5.46 -34.40 38.49
N ARG A 997 -4.31 -33.75 38.54
CA ARG A 997 -3.61 -33.25 37.34
C ARG A 997 -2.13 -33.11 37.62
#